data_AF-A0A1R3FW09-F1
#
_entry.id   AF-A0A1R3FW09-F1
#
_cell.length_a   1.000
_cell.length_b   1.000
_cell.length_c   1.000
_cell.angle_alpha   90.00
_cell.angle_beta   90.00
_cell.angle_gamma   90.00
#
_symmetry.space_group_name_H-M   'P 1'
#
loop_
_entity.id
_entity.type
_entity.pdbx_description
1 polymer ?
#
loop_
_entity_poly.entity_id
_entity_poly.type
_entity_poly.pdbx_seq_one_letter_code
_entity_poly.pdbx_strand_id
1 'polypeptide(L)'
;MLIGNESRRLLLLLIIFLLTIYLRVNSAIGLCEHSFIDRNKLYNFTLASPLPKFPHGVLSEDGFYKVVENETVLWFQLCDGMVFNHDPPRCVMCSGCGGASHCGMECSALVAEISEDANNPYKGVIVRMSSSDTEHNCSLSVSVICDSTGFQGPTSMTKSGKCDYATELRHPSGCATVISFHKGGLGWFGTLMIIILCLFGAYLLAGAVYRHFFLGVNGIDVIPNLDFWASLPHRTQSSSVLRKQRLSPFFYTLLIFILFVVLLYSEDLLCIFGAFQGGASGGGQLVQTHQLSSADSQIVTLGVEKKRDTTSSTTVKTAAEATVVPFAIGKSEEGCNIFSGKWVRDELNRPQYQESECPYIQPQLTCQEHGRPDKDPSSDGLVAHKVVIRVVVDRTLGPVQVYIIRNFNATLMLESLRGKRMMFVGDSLNRGQFVSMVCLLHRILPENAKSFESTLDQSLTVFRAKEYNATIEFNWAPFLLESNSDNAIVHRVADRMVKKNSINKHGKNWKGVDILVFNTYLWWMTGRPMKFLNGSFDDVNKNIEELKTEDAYRVAMKSMLKWVRKNMDQNKTRVFFTSMSPLHTSSSEWGGAPGGNCYNETSVIENPDHWGSESKTVMQVIGEEFSKSKYPISFLNITQLSSYRKDAHTSIYKKQWSPLTPEQLANPVSYADCVHWCLPGLQDTWNELLFAKLFYP
;
A
#
# COMPACT_ATOMS: atom_id res chain seq x y z
N MET A 1 -27.56 53.25 -14.45
CA MET A 1 -27.23 53.02 -13.02
C MET A 1 -25.92 52.24 -12.98
N LEU A 2 -24.88 52.77 -12.35
CA LEU A 2 -23.52 52.21 -12.44
C LEU A 2 -23.41 50.89 -11.63
N ILE A 3 -23.07 49.80 -12.30
CA ILE A 3 -22.77 48.51 -11.65
C ILE A 3 -21.40 48.63 -10.99
N GLY A 4 -21.35 48.45 -9.67
CA GLY A 4 -20.13 48.63 -8.87
C GLY A 4 -18.99 47.67 -9.26
N ASN A 5 -17.76 48.19 -9.19
CA ASN A 5 -16.52 47.54 -9.64
C ASN A 5 -16.31 46.13 -9.01
N GLU A 6 -16.69 45.97 -7.74
CA GLU A 6 -16.69 44.71 -6.99
C GLU A 6 -17.52 43.60 -7.66
N SER A 7 -18.74 43.92 -8.10
CA SER A 7 -19.66 42.90 -8.66
C SER A 7 -19.20 42.44 -10.05
N ARG A 8 -18.54 43.31 -10.83
CA ARG A 8 -17.85 42.93 -12.07
C ARG A 8 -16.64 42.03 -11.80
N ARG A 9 -15.84 42.30 -10.76
CA ARG A 9 -14.72 41.43 -10.36
C ARG A 9 -15.20 40.04 -9.94
N LEU A 10 -16.25 39.96 -9.13
CA LEU A 10 -16.78 38.66 -8.68
C LEU A 10 -17.34 37.83 -9.85
N LEU A 11 -18.03 38.48 -10.80
CA LEU A 11 -18.51 37.82 -12.02
C LEU A 11 -17.36 37.38 -12.94
N LEU A 12 -16.31 38.20 -13.11
CA LEU A 12 -15.11 37.80 -13.86
C LEU A 12 -14.41 36.60 -13.21
N LEU A 13 -14.23 36.62 -11.88
CA LEU A 13 -13.62 35.51 -11.14
C LEU A 13 -14.44 34.23 -11.25
N LEU A 14 -15.78 34.33 -11.22
CA LEU A 14 -16.65 33.16 -11.41
C LEU A 14 -16.57 32.62 -12.86
N ILE A 15 -16.51 33.50 -13.86
CA ILE A 15 -16.34 33.11 -15.27
C ILE A 15 -14.96 32.49 -15.50
N ILE A 16 -13.89 33.04 -14.91
CA ILE A 16 -12.53 32.47 -14.99
C ILE A 16 -12.47 31.13 -14.26
N PHE A 17 -13.12 30.98 -13.11
CA PHE A 17 -13.24 29.72 -12.37
C PHE A 17 -14.01 28.65 -13.17
N LEU A 18 -15.11 29.03 -13.81
CA LEU A 18 -15.87 28.13 -14.69
C LEU A 18 -15.11 27.80 -15.98
N LEU A 19 -14.36 28.75 -16.56
CA LEU A 19 -13.47 28.47 -17.70
C LEU A 19 -12.31 27.56 -17.32
N THR A 20 -11.71 27.74 -16.14
CA THR A 20 -10.61 26.86 -15.67
C THR A 20 -11.11 25.48 -15.26
N ILE A 21 -12.35 25.34 -14.79
CA ILE A 21 -13.01 24.04 -14.65
C ILE A 21 -13.29 23.42 -16.01
N TYR A 22 -13.85 24.16 -16.96
CA TYR A 22 -14.13 23.68 -18.33
C TYR A 22 -12.84 23.24 -19.05
N LEU A 23 -11.77 24.03 -18.92
CA LEU A 23 -10.44 23.71 -19.43
C LEU A 23 -9.82 22.51 -18.70
N ARG A 24 -9.99 22.36 -17.37
CA ARG A 24 -9.55 21.15 -16.63
C ARG A 24 -10.30 19.89 -17.04
N VAL A 25 -11.61 19.98 -17.30
CA VAL A 25 -12.44 18.83 -17.71
C VAL A 25 -12.07 18.39 -19.13
N ASN A 26 -11.71 19.33 -20.01
CA ASN A 26 -11.23 19.02 -21.37
C ASN A 26 -9.72 18.74 -21.48
N SER A 27 -8.91 18.91 -20.42
CA SER A 27 -7.46 18.65 -20.44
C SER A 27 -7.03 17.40 -19.69
N ALA A 28 -7.96 16.62 -19.15
CA ALA A 28 -7.71 15.30 -18.58
C ALA A 28 -7.86 14.19 -19.64
N ILE A 29 -7.16 14.33 -20.77
CA ILE A 29 -6.83 13.17 -21.61
C ILE A 29 -5.65 12.47 -20.92
N GLY A 30 -5.81 11.22 -20.52
CA GLY A 30 -4.72 10.44 -19.95
C GLY A 30 -3.57 10.33 -20.96
N LEU A 31 -2.32 10.45 -20.51
CA LEU A 31 -1.18 10.11 -21.35
C LEU A 31 -1.37 8.66 -21.85
N CYS A 32 -1.40 8.51 -23.17
CA CYS A 32 -1.71 7.24 -23.86
C CYS A 32 -3.14 6.68 -23.76
N GLU A 33 -4.14 7.54 -23.52
CA GLU A 33 -5.56 7.22 -23.76
C GLU A 33 -6.11 8.04 -24.93
N HIS A 34 -6.84 7.39 -25.84
CA HIS A 34 -7.49 8.05 -26.97
C HIS A 34 -8.86 7.43 -27.23
N SER A 35 -9.89 8.27 -27.38
CA SER A 35 -11.23 7.80 -27.71
C SER A 35 -11.92 8.68 -28.75
N PHE A 36 -12.66 8.04 -29.65
CA PHE A 36 -13.47 8.70 -30.67
C PHE A 36 -14.76 7.93 -30.95
N ILE A 37 -15.72 8.62 -31.57
CA ILE A 37 -17.05 8.07 -31.87
C ILE A 37 -17.18 7.91 -33.39
N ASP A 38 -17.35 6.66 -33.86
CA ASP A 38 -17.77 6.36 -35.24
C ASP A 38 -19.05 5.52 -35.22
N ARG A 39 -20.02 5.85 -36.07
CA ARG A 39 -21.31 5.13 -36.25
C ARG A 39 -22.00 4.69 -34.94
N ASN A 40 -22.15 5.62 -33.98
CA ASN A 40 -22.73 5.40 -32.63
C ASN A 40 -21.98 4.38 -31.73
N LYS A 41 -20.72 4.07 -32.04
CA LYS A 41 -19.84 3.28 -31.19
C LYS A 41 -18.73 4.17 -30.67
N LEU A 42 -18.50 4.15 -29.36
CA LEU A 42 -17.31 4.75 -28.76
C LEU A 42 -16.18 3.73 -28.86
N TYR A 43 -15.14 4.07 -29.62
CA TYR A 43 -13.89 3.33 -29.70
C TYR A 43 -12.92 3.97 -28.70
N ASN A 44 -12.42 3.19 -27.75
CA ASN A 44 -11.47 3.66 -26.74
C ASN A 44 -10.21 2.80 -26.75
N PHE A 45 -9.06 3.44 -26.90
CA PHE A 45 -7.72 2.86 -26.91
C PHE A 45 -7.00 3.31 -25.64
N THR A 46 -6.60 2.34 -24.81
CA THR A 46 -5.89 2.59 -23.56
C THR A 46 -4.55 1.86 -23.58
N LEU A 47 -3.56 2.48 -24.22
CA LEU A 47 -2.32 1.80 -24.61
C LEU A 47 -1.54 1.24 -23.41
N ALA A 48 -1.48 1.99 -22.31
CA ALA A 48 -0.80 1.61 -21.07
C ALA A 48 -1.70 0.84 -20.05
N SER A 49 -2.92 0.43 -20.42
CA SER A 49 -3.79 -0.34 -19.52
C SER A 49 -3.35 -1.80 -19.39
N PRO A 50 -3.45 -2.41 -18.18
CA PRO A 50 -3.10 -3.81 -17.96
C PRO A 50 -4.04 -4.76 -18.70
N LEU A 51 -3.47 -5.73 -19.40
CA LEU A 51 -4.18 -6.83 -20.07
C LEU A 51 -3.80 -8.18 -19.43
N PRO A 52 -4.65 -9.23 -19.51
CA PRO A 52 -4.43 -10.51 -18.82
C PRO A 52 -3.12 -11.26 -19.12
N LYS A 53 -2.44 -10.93 -20.24
CA LYS A 53 -1.12 -11.46 -20.61
C LYS A 53 -0.02 -10.39 -20.68
N PHE A 54 -0.39 -9.11 -20.56
CA PHE A 54 0.50 -7.95 -20.72
C PHE A 54 0.18 -6.95 -19.60
N PRO A 55 0.71 -7.17 -18.38
CA PRO A 55 0.32 -6.43 -17.19
C PRO A 55 0.69 -4.93 -17.23
N HIS A 56 1.53 -4.53 -18.18
CA HIS A 56 1.94 -3.14 -18.40
C HIS A 56 1.39 -2.55 -19.71
N GLY A 57 0.40 -3.19 -20.33
CA GLY A 57 -0.13 -2.74 -21.62
C GLY A 57 0.94 -2.81 -22.71
N VAL A 58 1.09 -1.74 -23.49
CA VAL A 58 2.10 -1.61 -24.56
C VAL A 58 3.48 -1.11 -24.06
N LEU A 59 3.70 -1.04 -22.74
CA LEU A 59 5.03 -0.72 -22.20
C LEU A 59 5.95 -1.93 -22.37
N SER A 60 7.17 -1.71 -22.86
CA SER A 60 8.17 -2.78 -22.93
C SER A 60 8.60 -3.24 -21.53
N GLU A 61 8.62 -4.57 -21.30
CA GLU A 61 9.08 -5.17 -20.04
C GLU A 61 10.57 -4.88 -19.77
N ASP A 62 11.37 -4.69 -20.82
CA ASP A 62 12.80 -4.33 -20.75
C ASP A 62 13.02 -2.81 -20.54
N GLY A 63 11.97 -1.99 -20.45
CA GLY A 63 12.04 -0.54 -20.24
C GLY A 63 12.20 0.31 -21.51
N PHE A 64 12.40 -0.32 -22.67
CA PHE A 64 12.41 0.33 -24.00
C PHE A 64 12.09 -0.68 -25.11
N TYR A 65 11.72 -0.16 -26.27
CA TYR A 65 11.78 -0.84 -27.56
C TYR A 65 13.06 -0.47 -28.32
N LYS A 66 13.51 -1.38 -29.19
CA LYS A 66 14.68 -1.20 -30.06
C LYS A 66 14.34 -1.63 -31.48
N VAL A 67 14.65 -0.79 -32.47
CA VAL A 67 14.60 -1.13 -33.90
C VAL A 67 15.94 -0.79 -34.56
N VAL A 68 16.35 -1.60 -35.55
CA VAL A 68 17.64 -1.47 -36.23
C VAL A 68 17.43 -1.57 -37.73
N GLU A 69 17.81 -0.53 -38.49
CA GLU A 69 17.77 -0.55 -39.94
C GLU A 69 18.91 0.31 -40.52
N ASN A 70 19.60 -0.19 -41.55
CA ASN A 70 20.70 0.51 -42.25
C ASN A 70 21.72 1.16 -41.28
N GLU A 71 22.29 0.34 -40.39
CA GLU A 71 23.24 0.71 -39.32
C GLU A 71 22.72 1.73 -38.28
N THR A 72 21.50 2.23 -38.43
CA THR A 72 20.85 3.12 -37.48
C THR A 72 20.10 2.30 -36.44
N VAL A 73 20.39 2.54 -35.14
CA VAL A 73 19.68 1.94 -34.02
C VAL A 73 18.82 3.01 -33.36
N LEU A 74 17.51 2.78 -33.25
CA LEU A 74 16.59 3.65 -32.55
C LEU A 74 16.06 2.93 -31.30
N TRP A 75 16.12 3.63 -30.18
CA TRP A 75 15.55 3.21 -28.90
C TRP A 75 14.41 4.17 -28.55
N PHE A 76 13.28 3.65 -28.09
CA PHE A 76 12.11 4.45 -27.72
C PHE A 76 11.27 3.71 -26.69
N GLN A 77 10.52 4.42 -25.86
CA GLN A 77 9.44 3.83 -25.04
C GLN A 77 8.15 4.52 -25.44
N LEU A 78 7.07 3.75 -25.55
CA LEU A 78 5.73 4.31 -25.77
C LEU A 78 5.16 4.69 -24.40
N CYS A 79 4.41 5.79 -24.32
CA CYS A 79 3.60 6.16 -23.14
C CYS A 79 4.36 6.47 -21.83
N ASP A 80 5.66 6.25 -21.75
CA ASP A 80 6.52 6.46 -20.57
C ASP A 80 7.97 6.76 -21.01
N GLY A 81 8.84 7.10 -20.05
CA GLY A 81 10.27 7.30 -20.29
C GLY A 81 11.05 5.99 -20.51
N MET A 82 12.19 6.07 -21.20
CA MET A 82 13.07 4.92 -21.38
C MET A 82 13.82 4.56 -20.08
N VAL A 83 13.82 3.29 -19.71
CA VAL A 83 14.54 2.75 -18.55
C VAL A 83 15.60 1.76 -19.02
N PHE A 84 16.85 1.92 -18.57
CA PHE A 84 17.97 1.04 -18.94
C PHE A 84 18.52 0.32 -17.69
N ASN A 85 18.69 -1.00 -17.78
CA ASN A 85 19.23 -1.83 -16.69
C ASN A 85 20.76 -1.72 -16.50
N HIS A 86 21.45 -1.05 -17.43
CA HIS A 86 22.89 -0.79 -17.46
C HIS A 86 23.15 0.62 -18.01
N ASP A 87 24.43 1.02 -18.15
CA ASP A 87 24.82 2.32 -18.70
C ASP A 87 24.06 2.66 -20.01
N PRO A 88 23.40 3.83 -20.11
CA PRO A 88 22.59 4.18 -21.28
C PRO A 88 23.47 4.38 -22.53
N PRO A 89 22.97 4.03 -23.73
CA PRO A 89 23.71 4.13 -24.97
C PRO A 89 24.13 5.58 -25.29
N ARG A 90 25.26 5.72 -25.99
CA ARG A 90 25.75 7.04 -26.42
C ARG A 90 24.93 7.56 -27.59
N CYS A 91 24.41 8.78 -27.46
CA CYS A 91 23.56 9.41 -28.45
C CYS A 91 24.33 10.41 -29.32
N VAL A 92 24.14 10.34 -30.64
CA VAL A 92 24.78 11.25 -31.61
C VAL A 92 23.90 12.49 -31.79
N MET A 93 24.44 13.67 -31.50
CA MET A 93 23.79 14.98 -31.62
C MET A 93 22.56 15.25 -30.70
N CYS A 94 22.56 14.72 -29.48
CA CYS A 94 21.61 15.14 -28.44
C CYS A 94 22.20 16.26 -27.55
N SER A 95 22.30 17.48 -28.10
CA SER A 95 22.88 18.66 -27.42
C SER A 95 22.20 19.00 -26.08
N GLY A 96 20.91 18.74 -25.94
CA GLY A 96 20.12 19.04 -24.74
C GLY A 96 19.97 17.90 -23.71
N CYS A 97 20.34 16.66 -24.02
CA CYS A 97 20.00 15.48 -23.18
C CYS A 97 21.14 14.98 -22.25
N GLY A 98 21.97 15.88 -21.72
CA GLY A 98 23.14 15.51 -20.90
C GLY A 98 24.47 15.38 -21.67
N GLY A 99 24.49 15.79 -22.95
CA GLY A 99 25.70 15.93 -23.75
C GLY A 99 26.06 14.72 -24.62
N ALA A 100 27.15 14.85 -25.39
CA ALA A 100 27.50 13.93 -26.48
C ALA A 100 27.99 12.52 -26.05
N SER A 101 27.95 12.21 -24.75
CA SER A 101 28.49 10.96 -24.18
C SER A 101 27.43 10.01 -23.60
N HIS A 102 26.24 10.48 -23.20
CA HIS A 102 25.17 9.66 -22.64
C HIS A 102 23.79 10.31 -22.89
N CYS A 103 22.75 9.52 -23.20
CA CYS A 103 21.37 9.99 -23.10
C CYS A 103 20.90 9.90 -21.63
N GLY A 104 20.53 11.03 -21.02
CA GLY A 104 19.83 11.04 -19.74
C GLY A 104 18.35 10.63 -19.85
N MET A 105 17.73 10.27 -18.73
CA MET A 105 16.28 9.93 -18.66
C MET A 105 15.38 11.10 -19.15
N GLU A 106 15.88 12.33 -19.09
CA GLU A 106 15.21 13.55 -19.57
C GLU A 106 15.11 13.63 -21.11
N CYS A 107 15.79 12.75 -21.87
CA CYS A 107 15.64 12.68 -23.33
C CYS A 107 14.26 12.11 -23.78
N SER A 108 13.35 11.88 -22.82
CA SER A 108 11.96 11.48 -23.01
C SER A 108 11.01 12.67 -23.27
N ALA A 109 11.55 13.86 -23.57
CA ALA A 109 10.78 15.06 -23.94
C ALA A 109 10.17 14.94 -25.35
N LEU A 110 9.25 13.99 -25.50
CA LEU A 110 8.47 13.75 -26.70
C LEU A 110 6.99 13.82 -26.35
N VAL A 111 6.31 14.89 -26.79
CA VAL A 111 4.85 15.00 -26.60
C VAL A 111 4.19 13.92 -27.45
N ALA A 112 3.49 12.99 -26.79
CA ALA A 112 2.79 11.88 -27.43
C ALA A 112 1.42 12.35 -27.93
N GLU A 113 1.33 12.78 -29.19
CA GLU A 113 0.06 12.99 -29.88
C GLU A 113 -0.40 11.66 -30.49
N ILE A 114 -1.58 11.18 -30.09
CA ILE A 114 -2.21 10.01 -30.71
C ILE A 114 -3.10 10.49 -31.86
N SER A 115 -2.82 10.01 -33.07
CA SER A 115 -3.60 10.31 -34.28
C SER A 115 -4.20 9.05 -34.90
N GLU A 116 -5.36 9.22 -35.53
CA GLU A 116 -6.09 8.17 -36.27
C GLU A 116 -5.33 7.72 -37.54
N ASP A 117 -5.26 6.41 -37.81
CA ASP A 117 -5.02 5.91 -39.18
C ASP A 117 -6.34 6.02 -39.96
N ALA A 118 -6.45 7.08 -40.76
CA ALA A 118 -7.69 7.68 -41.28
C ALA A 118 -8.56 6.82 -42.24
N ASN A 119 -8.41 5.49 -42.22
CA ASN A 119 -9.16 4.58 -43.08
C ASN A 119 -9.73 3.32 -42.38
N ASN A 120 -9.36 2.96 -41.13
CA ASN A 120 -10.01 1.83 -40.44
C ASN A 120 -9.78 1.80 -38.90
N PRO A 121 -10.81 1.95 -38.04
CA PRO A 121 -10.69 1.88 -36.58
C PRO A 121 -10.22 0.51 -36.04
N TYR A 122 -10.29 -0.55 -36.84
CA TYR A 122 -9.84 -1.90 -36.44
C TYR A 122 -8.36 -2.17 -36.74
N LYS A 123 -7.62 -1.22 -37.33
CA LYS A 123 -6.20 -1.42 -37.65
C LYS A 123 -5.26 -1.11 -36.48
N GLY A 124 -5.53 -0.07 -35.68
CA GLY A 124 -4.61 0.38 -34.64
C GLY A 124 -4.65 1.89 -34.41
N VAL A 125 -3.65 2.41 -33.69
CA VAL A 125 -3.43 3.84 -33.46
C VAL A 125 -1.98 4.22 -33.73
N ILE A 126 -1.74 5.47 -34.16
CA ILE A 126 -0.39 6.00 -34.36
C ILE A 126 -0.04 6.89 -33.17
N VAL A 127 1.02 6.53 -32.45
CA VAL A 127 1.61 7.35 -31.38
C VAL A 127 2.73 8.18 -32.00
N ARG A 128 2.54 9.48 -32.12
CA ARG A 128 3.56 10.42 -32.60
C ARG A 128 4.24 11.10 -31.43
N MET A 129 5.57 11.01 -31.40
CA MET A 129 6.46 11.52 -30.37
C MET A 129 7.34 12.62 -31.00
N SER A 130 7.31 13.86 -30.49
CA SER A 130 8.03 15.00 -31.12
C SER A 130 8.89 15.81 -30.14
N SER A 131 10.12 16.14 -30.55
CA SER A 131 11.08 16.89 -29.72
C SER A 131 10.98 18.40 -29.99
N SER A 132 10.91 19.20 -28.92
CA SER A 132 10.83 20.67 -28.99
C SER A 132 12.18 21.35 -28.75
N ASP A 133 13.14 21.17 -29.66
CA ASP A 133 14.40 21.92 -29.65
C ASP A 133 14.38 23.07 -30.68
N THR A 134 15.07 24.16 -30.37
CA THR A 134 14.98 25.46 -31.04
C THR A 134 15.57 25.52 -32.45
N GLU A 135 16.35 24.52 -32.88
CA GLU A 135 16.93 24.48 -34.24
C GLU A 135 16.34 23.39 -35.16
N HIS A 136 15.81 22.28 -34.62
CA HIS A 136 15.33 21.15 -35.43
C HIS A 136 14.14 20.41 -34.77
N ASN A 137 12.98 20.41 -35.43
CA ASN A 137 11.84 19.58 -35.05
C ASN A 137 12.02 18.16 -35.61
N CYS A 138 12.26 17.18 -34.74
CA CYS A 138 12.37 15.76 -35.11
C CYS A 138 11.22 14.97 -34.47
N SER A 139 10.67 13.98 -35.20
CA SER A 139 9.57 13.15 -34.69
C SER A 139 9.72 11.65 -34.97
N LEU A 140 9.16 10.84 -34.07
CA LEU A 140 9.02 9.39 -34.20
C LEU A 140 7.53 9.03 -34.19
N SER A 141 7.05 8.40 -35.25
CA SER A 141 5.70 7.85 -35.34
C SER A 141 5.74 6.33 -35.17
N VAL A 142 4.98 5.81 -34.21
CA VAL A 142 4.87 4.37 -33.96
C VAL A 142 3.43 3.92 -34.18
N SER A 143 3.22 3.13 -35.22
CA SER A 143 1.93 2.53 -35.54
C SER A 143 1.72 1.30 -34.67
N VAL A 144 0.88 1.40 -33.64
CA VAL A 144 0.49 0.27 -32.77
C VAL A 144 -0.71 -0.44 -33.39
N ILE A 145 -0.41 -1.46 -34.19
CA ILE A 145 -1.37 -2.28 -34.93
C ILE A 145 -2.06 -3.28 -33.98
N CYS A 146 -3.38 -3.38 -34.09
CA CYS A 146 -4.19 -4.36 -33.36
C CYS A 146 -3.82 -5.78 -33.78
N ASP A 147 -3.34 -6.57 -32.81
CA ASP A 147 -3.22 -8.02 -32.91
C ASP A 147 -3.72 -8.64 -31.60
N SER A 148 -4.82 -9.39 -31.65
CA SER A 148 -5.41 -10.02 -30.47
C SER A 148 -4.76 -11.35 -30.08
N THR A 149 -3.84 -11.87 -30.92
CA THR A 149 -3.25 -13.20 -30.77
C THR A 149 -1.91 -13.19 -30.04
N GLY A 150 -1.14 -12.10 -30.15
CA GLY A 150 0.16 -11.96 -29.51
C GLY A 150 0.80 -10.59 -29.69
N PHE A 151 2.04 -10.47 -29.23
CA PHE A 151 2.90 -9.30 -29.38
C PHE A 151 3.97 -9.57 -30.44
N GLN A 152 4.23 -8.59 -31.31
CA GLN A 152 5.40 -8.56 -32.19
C GLN A 152 6.04 -7.17 -32.09
N GLY A 153 7.30 -7.15 -31.63
CA GLY A 153 8.14 -5.95 -31.53
C GLY A 153 8.36 -5.24 -32.87
N PRO A 154 8.96 -4.03 -32.86
CA PRO A 154 9.11 -3.23 -34.06
C PRO A 154 10.01 -3.92 -35.10
N THR A 155 9.52 -4.02 -36.34
CA THR A 155 10.14 -4.85 -37.40
C THR A 155 10.91 -4.07 -38.47
N SER A 156 10.51 -2.83 -38.77
CA SER A 156 11.15 -1.95 -39.75
C SER A 156 11.04 -0.49 -39.34
N MET A 157 11.97 0.34 -39.81
CA MET A 157 12.08 1.76 -39.50
C MET A 157 12.34 2.55 -40.77
N THR A 158 11.28 3.16 -41.30
CA THR A 158 11.42 4.11 -42.42
C THR A 158 11.82 5.49 -41.91
N LYS A 159 12.79 6.12 -42.59
CA LYS A 159 13.19 7.50 -42.33
C LYS A 159 12.66 8.42 -43.42
N SER A 160 12.00 9.50 -43.01
CA SER A 160 11.54 10.58 -43.88
C SER A 160 12.27 11.88 -43.53
N GLY A 161 12.54 12.73 -44.53
CA GLY A 161 13.22 14.00 -44.34
C GLY A 161 14.59 13.88 -43.64
N LYS A 162 14.89 14.82 -42.74
CA LYS A 162 16.17 14.87 -42.01
C LYS A 162 16.20 13.99 -40.76
N CYS A 163 15.10 13.93 -40.01
CA CYS A 163 15.03 13.25 -38.70
C CYS A 163 13.62 12.82 -38.29
N ASP A 164 12.72 12.58 -39.26
CA ASP A 164 11.44 11.94 -38.98
C ASP A 164 11.54 10.42 -39.19
N TYR A 165 11.13 9.64 -38.21
CA TYR A 165 11.22 8.18 -38.20
C TYR A 165 9.82 7.58 -38.05
N ALA A 166 9.54 6.47 -38.72
CA ALA A 166 8.29 5.73 -38.59
C ALA A 166 8.53 4.22 -38.50
N THR A 167 7.88 3.56 -37.54
CA THR A 167 7.97 2.11 -37.29
C THR A 167 6.61 1.52 -36.91
N GLU A 168 6.44 0.22 -37.13
CA GLU A 168 5.20 -0.52 -36.83
C GLU A 168 5.42 -1.54 -35.72
N LEU A 169 4.47 -1.63 -34.79
CA LEU A 169 4.43 -2.55 -33.65
C LEU A 169 3.09 -3.30 -33.65
N ARG A 170 3.05 -4.60 -33.35
CA ARG A 170 1.77 -5.33 -33.15
C ARG A 170 1.56 -5.66 -31.69
N HIS A 171 0.43 -5.24 -31.14
CA HIS A 171 0.11 -5.49 -29.72
C HIS A 171 -1.41 -5.53 -29.47
N PRO A 172 -1.92 -6.33 -28.53
CA PRO A 172 -3.34 -6.33 -28.18
C PRO A 172 -3.89 -4.99 -27.68
N SER A 173 -3.05 -4.14 -27.06
CA SER A 173 -3.47 -2.77 -26.67
C SER A 173 -3.78 -1.87 -27.87
N GLY A 174 -3.30 -2.21 -29.08
CA GLY A 174 -3.69 -1.52 -30.32
C GLY A 174 -5.12 -1.80 -30.74
N CYS A 175 -5.83 -2.73 -30.09
CA CYS A 175 -7.22 -3.06 -30.38
C CYS A 175 -8.18 -2.18 -29.57
N ALA A 176 -9.06 -1.44 -30.26
CA ALA A 176 -10.08 -0.62 -29.63
C ALA A 176 -11.03 -1.42 -28.74
N THR A 177 -11.30 -0.93 -27.54
CA THR A 177 -12.48 -1.34 -26.77
C THR A 177 -13.71 -0.63 -27.36
N VAL A 178 -14.75 -1.40 -27.69
CA VAL A 178 -15.96 -0.89 -28.36
C VAL A 178 -17.12 -0.85 -27.38
N ILE A 179 -17.54 0.36 -27.00
CA ILE A 179 -18.73 0.56 -26.17
C ILE A 179 -19.88 1.00 -27.07
N SER A 180 -20.89 0.14 -27.21
CA SER A 180 -22.12 0.48 -27.93
C SER A 180 -22.98 1.43 -27.09
N PHE A 181 -23.03 2.70 -27.48
CA PHE A 181 -23.97 3.65 -26.89
C PHE A 181 -25.37 3.41 -27.47
N HIS A 182 -26.20 2.65 -26.75
CA HIS A 182 -27.63 2.65 -27.02
C HIS A 182 -28.19 4.03 -26.63
N LYS A 183 -28.70 4.79 -27.62
CA LYS A 183 -29.45 6.02 -27.35
C LYS A 183 -30.69 5.70 -26.50
N GLY A 184 -30.91 6.51 -25.45
CA GLY A 184 -32.20 6.64 -24.78
C GLY A 184 -32.47 5.61 -23.68
N GLY A 185 -31.98 5.88 -22.47
CA GLY A 185 -32.36 5.14 -21.27
C GLY A 185 -31.85 5.84 -20.02
N LEU A 186 -32.72 6.55 -19.30
CA LEU A 186 -32.35 7.17 -18.03
C LEU A 186 -32.04 6.06 -17.02
N GLY A 187 -30.78 5.97 -16.58
CA GLY A 187 -30.36 4.95 -15.62
C GLY A 187 -31.18 5.02 -14.33
N TRP A 188 -31.40 3.88 -13.67
CA TRP A 188 -32.26 3.73 -12.49
C TRP A 188 -32.06 4.82 -11.42
N PHE A 189 -30.82 5.28 -11.23
CA PHE A 189 -30.46 6.35 -10.30
C PHE A 189 -31.01 7.73 -10.68
N GLY A 190 -31.05 8.06 -11.98
CA GLY A 190 -31.67 9.28 -12.48
C GLY A 190 -33.18 9.25 -12.33
N THR A 191 -33.82 8.12 -12.65
CA THR A 191 -35.26 7.92 -12.46
C THR A 191 -35.64 8.01 -10.97
N LEU A 192 -34.83 7.42 -10.08
CA LEU A 192 -35.00 7.52 -8.63
C LEU A 192 -34.88 8.97 -8.13
N MET A 193 -33.89 9.73 -8.62
CA MET A 193 -33.74 11.15 -8.28
C MET A 193 -34.93 12.00 -8.75
N ILE A 194 -35.44 11.78 -9.96
CA ILE A 194 -36.65 12.47 -10.45
C ILE A 194 -37.86 12.12 -9.59
N ILE A 195 -38.07 10.84 -9.24
CA ILE A 195 -39.16 10.42 -8.35
C ILE A 195 -39.05 11.12 -6.98
N ILE A 196 -37.85 11.17 -6.38
CA ILE A 196 -37.62 11.84 -5.10
C ILE A 196 -37.92 13.35 -5.20
N LEU A 197 -37.47 14.02 -6.27
CA LEU A 197 -37.75 15.45 -6.49
C LEU A 197 -39.25 15.71 -6.71
N CYS A 198 -39.96 14.85 -7.45
CA CYS A 198 -41.40 14.95 -7.64
C CYS A 198 -42.19 14.73 -6.34
N LEU A 199 -41.82 13.73 -5.54
CA LEU A 199 -42.43 13.49 -4.22
C LEU A 199 -42.16 14.65 -3.26
N PHE A 200 -40.96 15.22 -3.27
CA PHE A 200 -40.59 16.39 -2.47
C PHE A 200 -41.38 17.65 -2.89
N GLY A 201 -41.50 17.90 -4.19
CA GLY A 201 -42.33 18.99 -4.73
C GLY A 201 -43.81 18.83 -4.37
N ALA A 202 -44.36 17.62 -4.49
CA ALA A 202 -45.73 17.32 -4.08
C ALA A 202 -45.96 17.51 -2.58
N TYR A 203 -45.02 17.10 -1.73
CA TYR A 203 -45.05 17.33 -0.28
C TYR A 203 -45.09 18.82 0.06
N LEU A 204 -44.22 19.63 -0.54
CA LEU A 204 -44.19 21.08 -0.31
C LEU A 204 -45.48 21.75 -0.78
N LEU A 205 -45.99 21.41 -1.98
CA LEU A 205 -47.23 21.97 -2.51
C LEU A 205 -48.46 21.58 -1.69
N ALA A 206 -48.66 20.29 -1.41
CA ALA A 206 -49.80 19.82 -0.64
C ALA A 206 -49.79 20.37 0.80
N GLY A 207 -48.62 20.38 1.45
CA GLY A 207 -48.46 20.93 2.78
C GLY A 207 -48.65 22.46 2.84
N ALA A 208 -48.21 23.19 1.81
CA ALA A 208 -48.46 24.62 1.68
C ALA A 208 -49.96 24.93 1.49
N VAL A 209 -50.63 24.24 0.56
CA VAL A 209 -52.08 24.39 0.33
C VAL A 209 -52.86 24.06 1.60
N TYR A 210 -52.51 22.98 2.31
CA TYR A 210 -53.14 22.62 3.57
C TYR A 210 -52.94 23.69 4.65
N ARG A 211 -51.70 24.17 4.87
CA ARG A 211 -51.39 25.23 5.85
C ARG A 211 -52.09 26.55 5.55
N HIS A 212 -52.22 26.91 4.28
CA HIS A 212 -52.86 28.16 3.87
C HIS A 212 -54.39 28.09 4.05
N PHE A 213 -55.05 27.07 3.48
CA PHE A 213 -56.51 27.00 3.44
C PHE A 213 -57.16 26.44 4.71
N PHE A 214 -56.52 25.50 5.42
CA PHE A 214 -57.11 24.86 6.61
C PHE A 214 -56.56 25.40 7.94
N LEU A 215 -55.36 25.97 7.96
CA LEU A 215 -54.75 26.54 9.17
C LEU A 215 -54.61 28.07 9.13
N GLY A 216 -55.04 28.72 8.04
CA GLY A 216 -55.06 30.18 7.91
C GLY A 216 -53.68 30.85 7.93
N VAL A 217 -52.60 30.08 7.73
CA VAL A 217 -51.24 30.59 7.76
C VAL A 217 -50.97 31.38 6.47
N ASN A 218 -50.33 32.54 6.61
CA ASN A 218 -50.08 33.48 5.51
C ASN A 218 -48.61 33.89 5.49
N GLY A 219 -48.06 34.16 4.31
CA GLY A 219 -46.65 34.49 4.14
C GLY A 219 -45.75 33.26 4.00
N ILE A 220 -44.48 33.36 4.40
CA ILE A 220 -43.48 32.31 4.11
C ILE A 220 -43.65 31.07 4.99
N ASP A 221 -44.32 31.23 6.14
CA ASP A 221 -44.58 30.19 7.16
C ASP A 221 -45.58 29.10 6.69
N VAL A 222 -46.20 29.34 5.53
CA VAL A 222 -46.97 28.34 4.78
C VAL A 222 -46.11 27.12 4.40
N ILE A 223 -44.79 27.28 4.21
CA ILE A 223 -43.89 26.18 3.83
C ILE A 223 -43.80 25.14 4.98
N PRO A 224 -44.04 23.85 4.73
CA PRO A 224 -43.88 22.80 5.74
C PRO A 224 -42.45 22.72 6.28
N ASN A 225 -42.33 22.61 7.61
CA ASN A 225 -41.06 22.52 8.33
C ASN A 225 -40.06 23.65 8.03
N LEU A 226 -40.55 24.89 7.85
CA LEU A 226 -39.72 26.07 7.57
C LEU A 226 -38.50 26.21 8.52
N ASP A 227 -38.66 25.94 9.82
CA ASP A 227 -37.58 26.05 10.82
C ASP A 227 -36.43 25.06 10.56
N PHE A 228 -36.71 23.89 9.99
CA PHE A 228 -35.69 22.93 9.54
C PHE A 228 -34.92 23.47 8.32
N TRP A 229 -35.64 24.05 7.35
CA TRP A 229 -35.01 24.66 6.17
C TRP A 229 -34.19 25.92 6.52
N ALA A 230 -34.63 26.68 7.53
CA ALA A 230 -33.94 27.88 8.03
C ALA A 230 -32.72 27.57 8.92
N SER A 231 -32.62 26.35 9.46
CA SER A 231 -31.50 25.91 10.31
C SER A 231 -30.37 25.19 9.56
N LEU A 232 -30.49 25.01 8.24
CA LEU A 232 -29.36 24.63 7.39
C LEU A 232 -28.27 25.73 7.40
N PRO A 233 -26.96 25.40 7.39
CA PRO A 233 -25.95 26.30 7.97
C PRO A 233 -25.63 27.57 7.15
N HIS A 234 -26.28 28.69 7.47
CA HIS A 234 -25.84 30.02 7.04
C HIS A 234 -24.69 30.55 7.93
N ARG A 235 -23.44 30.34 7.50
CA ARG A 235 -22.25 30.81 8.23
C ARG A 235 -21.75 32.17 7.73
N THR A 236 -22.39 33.26 8.18
CA THR A 236 -21.78 34.57 8.55
C THR A 236 -22.86 35.50 9.08
N GLN A 237 -22.72 35.97 10.33
CA GLN A 237 -23.49 37.10 10.86
C GLN A 237 -22.73 38.41 10.65
N SER A 238 -23.43 39.47 10.23
CA SER A 238 -23.21 40.82 10.78
C SER A 238 -24.47 41.66 10.63
N SER A 239 -24.70 42.54 11.60
CA SER A 239 -25.98 43.19 11.87
C SER A 239 -26.10 44.60 11.29
N SER A 240 -27.24 44.95 10.70
CA SER A 240 -28.09 46.10 11.10
C SER A 240 -29.23 46.39 10.12
N VAL A 241 -30.21 47.17 10.58
CA VAL A 241 -31.56 47.31 10.00
C VAL A 241 -31.59 48.24 8.78
N LEU A 242 -32.22 47.78 7.68
CA LEU A 242 -33.08 48.65 6.85
C LEU A 242 -34.09 47.85 6.01
N ARG A 243 -35.38 48.11 6.24
CA ARG A 243 -36.52 47.44 5.58
C ARG A 243 -36.68 47.95 4.14
N LYS A 244 -36.36 47.12 3.14
CA LYS A 244 -36.91 47.25 1.78
C LYS A 244 -36.97 45.89 1.08
N GLN A 245 -38.17 45.53 0.60
CA GLN A 245 -38.37 44.31 -0.18
C GLN A 245 -37.52 44.36 -1.46
N ARG A 246 -36.69 43.34 -1.66
CA ARG A 246 -36.16 42.94 -2.97
C ARG A 246 -36.29 41.42 -3.05
N LEU A 247 -36.77 40.90 -4.17
CA LEU A 247 -36.84 39.46 -4.39
C LEU A 247 -35.44 38.86 -4.23
N SER A 248 -35.36 37.71 -3.56
CA SER A 248 -34.10 37.03 -3.28
C SER A 248 -33.33 36.74 -4.57
N PRO A 249 -31.99 36.89 -4.60
CA PRO A 249 -31.16 36.43 -5.71
C PRO A 249 -31.43 34.96 -6.08
N PHE A 250 -31.85 34.16 -5.10
CA PHE A 250 -32.20 32.75 -5.27
C PHE A 250 -33.36 32.51 -6.25
N PHE A 251 -34.31 33.44 -6.37
CA PHE A 251 -35.41 33.34 -7.32
C PHE A 251 -34.93 33.53 -8.76
N TYR A 252 -33.98 34.44 -8.97
CA TYR A 252 -33.37 34.67 -10.28
C TYR A 252 -32.42 33.52 -10.68
N THR A 253 -31.63 32.98 -9.76
CA THR A 253 -30.81 31.79 -10.06
C THR A 253 -31.67 30.56 -10.34
N LEU A 254 -32.79 30.38 -9.62
CA LEU A 254 -33.74 29.29 -9.88
C LEU A 254 -34.45 29.47 -11.24
N LEU A 255 -34.89 30.69 -11.57
CA LEU A 255 -35.52 30.98 -12.86
C LEU A 255 -34.55 30.79 -14.04
N ILE A 256 -33.30 31.23 -13.89
CA ILE A 256 -32.23 31.01 -14.88
C ILE A 256 -31.91 29.52 -15.02
N PHE A 257 -31.85 28.76 -13.92
CA PHE A 257 -31.66 27.32 -13.96
C PHE A 257 -32.82 26.58 -14.65
N ILE A 258 -34.07 26.97 -14.37
CA ILE A 258 -35.26 26.41 -15.04
C ILE A 258 -35.26 26.75 -16.53
N LEU A 259 -34.94 27.99 -16.91
CA LEU A 259 -34.79 28.38 -18.32
C LEU A 259 -33.66 27.62 -19.02
N PHE A 260 -32.53 27.41 -18.35
CA PHE A 260 -31.39 26.65 -18.87
C PHE A 260 -31.75 25.17 -19.09
N VAL A 261 -32.48 24.56 -18.16
CA VAL A 261 -33.02 23.19 -18.31
C VAL A 261 -34.04 23.13 -19.44
N VAL A 262 -35.00 24.06 -19.51
CA VAL A 262 -36.02 24.07 -20.58
C VAL A 262 -35.39 24.29 -21.96
N LEU A 263 -34.34 25.10 -22.08
CA LEU A 263 -33.61 25.31 -23.34
C LEU A 263 -32.69 24.14 -23.72
N LEU A 264 -32.17 23.38 -22.75
CA LEU A 264 -31.38 22.18 -23.02
C LEU A 264 -32.23 20.98 -23.47
N TYR A 265 -33.50 20.94 -23.09
CA TYR A 265 -34.40 19.79 -23.33
C TYR A 265 -35.67 20.14 -24.12
N SER A 266 -35.69 21.27 -24.83
CA SER A 266 -36.84 21.68 -25.66
C SER A 266 -37.09 20.75 -26.85
N GLU A 267 -36.04 20.13 -27.39
CA GLU A 267 -36.12 19.13 -28.46
C GLU A 267 -36.72 17.80 -27.97
N ASP A 268 -36.36 17.34 -26.76
CA ASP A 268 -36.81 16.05 -26.21
C ASP A 268 -38.30 16.07 -25.78
N LEU A 269 -38.84 17.23 -25.38
CA LEU A 269 -40.22 17.37 -24.95
C LEU A 269 -41.26 17.14 -26.06
N LEU A 270 -40.88 17.31 -27.34
CA LEU A 270 -41.78 17.10 -28.48
C LEU A 270 -42.01 15.62 -28.80
N CYS A 271 -41.11 14.71 -28.41
CA CYS A 271 -41.28 13.27 -28.65
C CYS A 271 -42.22 12.56 -27.65
N ILE A 272 -42.51 13.17 -26.49
CA ILE A 272 -43.33 12.53 -25.44
C ILE A 272 -44.81 12.39 -25.84
N PHE A 273 -45.31 13.25 -26.74
CA PHE A 273 -46.69 13.17 -27.25
C PHE A 273 -46.90 12.15 -28.39
N GLY A 274 -45.83 11.48 -28.88
CA GLY A 274 -45.91 10.57 -30.03
C GLY A 274 -46.14 9.09 -29.70
N ALA A 275 -45.91 8.64 -28.47
CA ALA A 275 -45.73 7.22 -28.13
C ALA A 275 -46.89 6.59 -27.34
N PHE A 276 -48.14 7.03 -27.56
CA PHE A 276 -49.33 6.49 -26.89
C PHE A 276 -50.17 5.58 -27.82
N GLN A 277 -49.54 4.57 -28.46
CA GLN A 277 -50.25 3.49 -29.17
C GLN A 277 -49.36 2.26 -29.40
N GLY A 278 -49.91 1.06 -29.19
CA GLY A 278 -49.31 -0.23 -29.56
C GLY A 278 -48.86 -1.07 -28.35
N GLY A 279 -49.45 -2.27 -28.17
CA GLY A 279 -49.08 -3.16 -27.07
C GLY A 279 -49.16 -4.64 -27.39
N ALA A 280 -48.99 -5.45 -26.33
CA ALA A 280 -49.38 -6.86 -26.16
C ALA A 280 -48.46 -8.02 -26.66
N SER A 281 -48.56 -9.15 -25.93
CA SER A 281 -47.96 -10.50 -26.15
C SER A 281 -46.44 -10.63 -25.96
N GLY A 282 -45.82 -11.68 -25.39
CA GLY A 282 -46.25 -12.97 -24.79
C GLY A 282 -45.11 -14.03 -24.91
N GLY A 283 -44.92 -15.08 -24.09
CA GLY A 283 -45.53 -15.51 -22.81
C GLY A 283 -45.21 -16.99 -22.44
N GLY A 284 -44.71 -17.29 -21.22
CA GLY A 284 -44.37 -18.65 -20.72
C GLY A 284 -42.87 -19.06 -20.83
N GLN A 285 -42.34 -20.09 -20.14
CA GLN A 285 -42.90 -20.99 -19.11
C GLN A 285 -41.76 -21.70 -18.30
N LEU A 286 -42.11 -22.33 -17.16
CA LEU A 286 -41.26 -23.14 -16.25
C LEU A 286 -40.56 -24.37 -16.89
N VAL A 287 -39.54 -24.92 -16.20
CA VAL A 287 -39.49 -26.33 -15.72
C VAL A 287 -38.42 -26.52 -14.62
N GLN A 288 -38.52 -27.58 -13.82
CA GLN A 288 -37.96 -27.74 -12.48
C GLN A 288 -36.85 -28.82 -12.36
N THR A 289 -36.12 -28.75 -11.25
CA THR A 289 -35.09 -29.65 -10.68
C THR A 289 -35.25 -31.18 -10.83
N HIS A 290 -34.13 -31.91 -10.79
CA HIS A 290 -34.03 -33.24 -10.15
C HIS A 290 -32.64 -33.49 -9.49
N GLN A 291 -32.61 -34.23 -8.38
CA GLN A 291 -31.43 -34.78 -7.69
C GLN A 291 -31.30 -36.29 -7.96
N LEU A 292 -30.10 -36.89 -7.87
CA LEU A 292 -29.78 -37.94 -6.85
C LEU A 292 -28.30 -38.42 -6.79
N SER A 293 -27.80 -38.58 -5.55
CA SER A 293 -26.89 -39.58 -4.94
C SER A 293 -25.84 -40.43 -5.72
N SER A 294 -24.56 -40.30 -5.27
CA SER A 294 -23.76 -41.29 -4.48
C SER A 294 -23.30 -42.68 -5.03
N ALA A 295 -22.13 -43.10 -4.51
CA ALA A 295 -21.50 -44.45 -4.42
C ALA A 295 -20.65 -44.91 -5.64
N ASP A 296 -19.53 -45.65 -5.48
CA ASP A 296 -18.59 -45.95 -4.37
C ASP A 296 -17.33 -46.65 -4.98
N SER A 297 -16.16 -46.67 -4.31
CA SER A 297 -15.16 -47.79 -4.34
C SER A 297 -13.79 -47.47 -3.70
N GLN A 298 -13.41 -48.40 -2.83
CA GLN A 298 -12.10 -48.66 -2.17
C GLN A 298 -11.15 -49.45 -3.11
N ILE A 299 -9.90 -49.89 -2.84
CA ILE A 299 -8.91 -49.93 -1.73
C ILE A 299 -7.55 -50.30 -2.38
N VAL A 300 -6.38 -49.98 -1.79
CA VAL A 300 -5.22 -50.91 -1.62
C VAL A 300 -4.35 -50.41 -0.47
N THR A 301 -4.04 -51.30 0.47
CA THR A 301 -3.10 -51.06 1.58
C THR A 301 -1.96 -52.08 1.49
N LEU A 302 -0.71 -51.67 1.73
CA LEU A 302 0.42 -52.59 1.93
C LEU A 302 1.07 -52.30 3.29
N GLY A 303 1.14 -53.31 4.14
CA GLY A 303 1.76 -53.23 5.46
C GLY A 303 3.22 -53.67 5.44
N VAL A 304 4.00 -53.19 6.42
CA VAL A 304 5.33 -53.71 6.73
C VAL A 304 5.38 -54.02 8.24
N GLU A 305 5.98 -55.16 8.55
CA GLU A 305 5.85 -55.83 9.84
C GLU A 305 6.85 -55.34 10.90
N LYS A 306 6.53 -55.57 12.17
CA LYS A 306 7.24 -55.01 13.33
C LYS A 306 8.01 -56.11 14.05
N LYS A 307 9.34 -56.10 13.99
CA LYS A 307 10.17 -57.04 14.76
C LYS A 307 10.57 -56.46 16.12
N ARG A 308 10.51 -57.30 17.15
CA ARG A 308 10.77 -57.00 18.57
C ARG A 308 11.96 -57.87 19.01
N ASP A 309 12.96 -57.27 19.63
CA ASP A 309 14.02 -57.98 20.36
C ASP A 309 14.26 -57.33 21.73
N THR A 310 14.87 -58.09 22.65
CA THR A 310 14.50 -58.03 24.07
C THR A 310 15.70 -57.75 25.00
N THR A 311 15.52 -56.78 25.91
CA THR A 311 16.28 -56.51 27.16
C THR A 311 17.81 -56.52 27.17
N SER A 312 18.38 -55.41 27.66
CA SER A 312 19.28 -55.48 28.82
C SER A 312 18.95 -54.33 29.79
N SER A 313 19.08 -54.59 31.09
CA SER A 313 18.66 -53.70 32.18
C SER A 313 19.88 -53.08 32.86
N THR A 314 19.91 -51.75 32.96
CA THR A 314 20.79 -51.04 33.91
C THR A 314 20.07 -49.82 34.47
N THR A 315 19.68 -49.90 35.74
CA THR A 315 18.96 -48.84 36.48
C THR A 315 19.92 -47.80 37.05
N VAL A 316 19.98 -46.59 36.48
CA VAL A 316 20.56 -45.42 37.16
C VAL A 316 19.76 -44.15 36.87
N LYS A 317 19.09 -43.64 37.91
CA LYS A 317 18.61 -42.25 38.12
C LYS A 317 17.79 -41.61 37.00
N THR A 318 16.48 -41.55 37.21
CA THR A 318 15.58 -40.57 36.58
C THR A 318 16.07 -39.15 36.84
N ALA A 319 16.76 -38.57 35.86
CA ALA A 319 16.75 -37.13 35.69
C ALA A 319 15.30 -36.69 35.45
N ALA A 320 14.88 -35.57 36.04
CA ALA A 320 13.61 -34.96 35.68
C ALA A 320 13.60 -34.72 34.16
N GLU A 321 12.52 -35.11 33.48
CA GLU A 321 12.34 -34.86 32.04
C GLU A 321 12.55 -33.37 31.76
N ALA A 322 13.70 -33.04 31.19
CA ALA A 322 13.99 -31.68 30.76
C ALA A 322 13.00 -31.37 29.62
N THR A 323 12.03 -30.51 29.91
CA THR A 323 10.98 -30.14 28.96
C THR A 323 11.63 -29.63 27.67
N VAL A 324 11.53 -30.44 26.61
CA VAL A 324 12.13 -30.13 25.32
C VAL A 324 11.36 -28.96 24.72
N VAL A 325 11.96 -27.77 24.78
CA VAL A 325 11.39 -26.55 24.20
C VAL A 325 11.26 -26.77 22.68
N PRO A 326 10.08 -26.56 22.07
CA PRO A 326 9.92 -26.82 20.65
C PRO A 326 10.93 -26.02 19.80
N PHE A 327 11.43 -26.64 18.75
CA PHE A 327 12.51 -26.14 17.85
C PHE A 327 13.90 -25.98 18.49
N ALA A 328 14.09 -26.23 19.78
CA ALA A 328 15.42 -26.17 20.37
C ALA A 328 16.28 -27.36 19.89
N ILE A 329 17.45 -27.07 19.32
CA ILE A 329 18.48 -28.05 18.94
C ILE A 329 19.69 -28.04 19.88
N GLY A 330 19.80 -26.99 20.69
CA GLY A 330 20.78 -26.85 21.77
C GLY A 330 20.25 -25.91 22.84
N LYS A 331 21.15 -25.44 23.72
CA LYS A 331 20.86 -24.39 24.70
C LYS A 331 21.88 -23.27 24.55
N SER A 332 21.47 -22.04 24.84
CA SER A 332 22.43 -20.96 25.08
C SER A 332 23.18 -21.20 26.40
N GLU A 333 24.32 -20.54 26.59
CA GLU A 333 25.03 -20.62 27.87
C GLU A 333 24.25 -19.92 28.99
N GLU A 334 24.24 -20.52 30.18
CA GLU A 334 23.59 -19.91 31.35
C GLU A 334 24.18 -18.53 31.66
N GLY A 335 23.29 -17.54 31.82
CA GLY A 335 23.67 -16.13 32.01
C GLY A 335 23.92 -15.33 30.72
N CYS A 336 23.95 -15.96 29.54
CA CYS A 336 24.15 -15.25 28.27
C CYS A 336 22.90 -14.47 27.82
N ASN A 337 22.87 -13.17 28.11
CA ASN A 337 21.85 -12.27 27.57
C ASN A 337 22.23 -11.78 26.16
N ILE A 338 21.77 -12.48 25.12
CA ILE A 338 22.08 -12.13 23.72
C ILE A 338 21.55 -10.76 23.26
N PHE A 339 20.69 -10.12 24.05
CA PHE A 339 20.17 -8.77 23.79
C PHE A 339 21.07 -7.66 24.37
N SER A 340 22.09 -8.03 25.15
CA SER A 340 23.09 -7.12 25.72
C SER A 340 24.42 -7.30 25.01
N GLY A 341 24.93 -6.25 24.38
CA GLY A 341 26.13 -6.32 23.57
C GLY A 341 26.54 -4.97 23.02
N LYS A 342 27.52 -4.97 22.11
CA LYS A 342 27.98 -3.78 21.39
C LYS A 342 27.88 -4.01 19.89
N TRP A 343 27.53 -2.96 19.17
CA TRP A 343 27.61 -2.96 17.70
C TRP A 343 29.07 -2.91 17.26
N VAL A 344 29.41 -3.73 16.27
CA VAL A 344 30.76 -3.87 15.71
C VAL A 344 30.63 -4.03 14.20
N ARG A 345 31.53 -3.40 13.43
CA ARG A 345 31.60 -3.55 11.98
C ARG A 345 32.07 -4.97 11.62
N ASP A 346 31.38 -5.62 10.70
CA ASP A 346 31.78 -6.88 10.06
C ASP A 346 31.65 -6.68 8.55
N GLU A 347 32.77 -6.52 7.88
CA GLU A 347 32.80 -6.20 6.44
C GLU A 347 32.82 -7.43 5.54
N LEU A 348 33.08 -8.61 6.11
CA LEU A 348 33.28 -9.85 5.35
C LEU A 348 31.98 -10.66 5.27
N ASN A 349 31.15 -10.62 6.31
CA ASN A 349 29.94 -11.43 6.40
C ASN A 349 28.64 -10.62 6.20
N ARG A 350 28.72 -9.34 5.82
CA ARG A 350 27.57 -8.42 5.78
C ARG A 350 27.53 -7.46 4.59
N PRO A 351 26.31 -7.14 4.11
CA PRO A 351 25.02 -7.73 4.50
C PRO A 351 24.89 -9.20 4.04
N GLN A 352 23.94 -9.97 4.58
CA GLN A 352 23.80 -11.40 4.23
C GLN A 352 23.19 -11.64 2.82
N TYR A 353 22.50 -10.61 2.32
CA TYR A 353 21.96 -10.46 0.98
C TYR A 353 22.10 -8.98 0.59
N GLN A 354 22.12 -8.64 -0.70
CA GLN A 354 22.06 -7.26 -1.18
C GLN A 354 20.61 -6.80 -1.42
N GLU A 355 20.36 -5.49 -1.37
CA GLU A 355 19.03 -4.93 -1.59
C GLU A 355 18.43 -5.38 -2.94
N SER A 356 19.25 -5.35 -4.00
CA SER A 356 18.89 -5.79 -5.35
C SER A 356 18.74 -7.32 -5.51
N GLU A 357 19.22 -8.14 -4.57
CA GLU A 357 19.03 -9.59 -4.63
C GLU A 357 17.58 -9.98 -4.22
N CYS A 358 16.91 -9.19 -3.36
CA CYS A 358 15.61 -9.57 -2.77
C CYS A 358 14.42 -8.79 -3.37
N PRO A 359 13.67 -9.34 -4.33
CA PRO A 359 12.54 -8.64 -4.98
C PRO A 359 11.30 -8.47 -4.08
N TYR A 360 11.35 -8.96 -2.84
CA TYR A 360 10.27 -8.86 -1.86
C TYR A 360 10.38 -7.61 -0.97
N ILE A 361 11.47 -6.85 -1.07
CA ILE A 361 11.62 -5.59 -0.34
C ILE A 361 10.64 -4.57 -0.90
N GLN A 362 9.85 -3.97 -0.03
CA GLN A 362 8.87 -2.97 -0.41
C GLN A 362 9.58 -1.64 -0.70
N PRO A 363 9.17 -0.83 -1.71
CA PRO A 363 9.83 0.43 -2.06
C PRO A 363 9.94 1.48 -0.93
N GLN A 364 9.24 1.27 0.19
CA GLN A 364 9.39 2.08 1.40
C GLN A 364 10.67 1.76 2.20
N LEU A 365 11.37 0.66 1.89
CA LEU A 365 12.52 0.10 2.62
C LEU A 365 13.77 -0.10 1.73
N THR A 366 13.67 0.06 0.40
CA THR A 366 14.78 -0.02 -0.56
C THR A 366 15.57 1.29 -0.60
N CYS A 367 16.50 1.45 0.33
CA CYS A 367 17.22 2.71 0.50
C CYS A 367 18.26 2.94 -0.59
N GLN A 368 18.97 1.91 -1.04
CA GLN A 368 19.98 2.02 -2.11
C GLN A 368 19.33 2.44 -3.44
N GLU A 369 18.20 1.81 -3.79
CA GLU A 369 17.37 2.15 -4.96
C GLU A 369 16.94 3.63 -4.91
N HIS A 370 16.57 4.12 -3.73
CA HIS A 370 16.14 5.50 -3.51
C HIS A 370 17.30 6.48 -3.23
N GLY A 371 18.53 6.16 -3.66
CA GLY A 371 19.65 7.09 -3.72
C GLY A 371 20.44 7.26 -2.42
N ARG A 372 20.35 6.32 -1.48
CA ARG A 372 21.12 6.35 -0.22
C ARG A 372 22.64 6.27 -0.50
N PRO A 373 23.44 7.29 -0.12
CA PRO A 373 24.79 7.49 -0.67
C PRO A 373 25.93 6.81 0.09
N ASP A 374 25.70 6.23 1.28
CA ASP A 374 26.74 5.65 2.15
C ASP A 374 27.30 4.30 1.66
N LYS A 375 27.52 4.16 0.35
CA LYS A 375 28.38 3.10 -0.21
C LYS A 375 29.82 3.38 0.24
N ASP A 376 30.42 2.40 0.89
CA ASP A 376 31.84 2.43 1.22
C ASP A 376 32.68 2.41 -0.07
N PRO A 377 33.57 3.40 -0.35
CA PRO A 377 34.33 3.45 -1.59
C PRO A 377 35.21 2.22 -1.88
N SER A 378 35.42 1.36 -0.88
CA SER A 378 36.22 0.13 -0.96
C SER A 378 35.39 -1.16 -1.08
N SER A 379 34.04 -1.09 -1.14
CA SER A 379 33.19 -2.30 -1.21
C SER A 379 31.75 -2.05 -1.67
N ASP A 380 31.12 -3.05 -2.27
CA ASP A 380 29.74 -2.98 -2.81
C ASP A 380 28.60 -2.97 -1.76
N GLY A 381 28.75 -2.30 -0.61
CA GLY A 381 27.75 -2.32 0.47
C GLY A 381 27.67 -1.02 1.29
N LEU A 382 26.46 -0.71 1.79
CA LEU A 382 26.24 0.47 2.64
C LEU A 382 26.89 0.32 4.02
N VAL A 383 27.48 1.39 4.55
CA VAL A 383 28.18 1.42 5.85
C VAL A 383 27.27 0.96 7.00
N ALA A 384 26.02 1.42 7.04
CA ALA A 384 25.04 1.00 8.04
C ALA A 384 24.69 -0.50 7.97
N HIS A 385 24.77 -1.11 6.78
CA HIS A 385 24.38 -2.51 6.57
C HIS A 385 25.51 -3.49 6.98
N LYS A 386 26.74 -2.98 7.20
CA LYS A 386 27.91 -3.74 7.68
C LYS A 386 28.00 -3.88 9.22
N VAL A 387 27.03 -3.39 9.99
CA VAL A 387 27.15 -3.35 11.47
C VAL A 387 26.34 -4.46 12.14
N VAL A 388 26.99 -5.26 12.99
CA VAL A 388 26.45 -6.46 13.67
C VAL A 388 26.63 -6.35 15.18
N ILE A 389 25.76 -7.00 15.97
CA ILE A 389 25.96 -7.10 17.43
C ILE A 389 26.97 -8.18 17.77
N ARG A 390 27.99 -7.83 18.56
CA ARG A 390 28.74 -8.78 19.38
C ARG A 390 28.24 -8.71 20.82
N VAL A 391 27.78 -9.85 21.33
CA VAL A 391 27.30 -10.01 22.71
C VAL A 391 28.52 -10.09 23.63
N VAL A 392 28.53 -9.30 24.69
CA VAL A 392 29.60 -9.36 25.71
C VAL A 392 28.98 -9.97 26.95
N VAL A 393 29.38 -11.20 27.28
CA VAL A 393 28.91 -11.88 28.49
C VAL A 393 29.87 -11.55 29.62
N ASP A 394 29.47 -10.62 30.48
CA ASP A 394 30.13 -10.38 31.74
C ASP A 394 29.83 -11.54 32.70
N ARG A 395 30.82 -12.42 32.89
CA ARG A 395 30.88 -13.31 34.04
C ARG A 395 31.77 -12.63 35.07
N THR A 396 31.16 -12.04 36.10
CA THR A 396 31.82 -11.29 37.19
C THR A 396 32.78 -12.11 38.08
N LEU A 397 33.14 -13.34 37.66
CA LEU A 397 34.06 -14.27 38.32
C LEU A 397 34.98 -15.02 37.30
N GLY A 398 35.16 -14.51 36.07
CA GLY A 398 36.03 -15.15 35.06
C GLY A 398 36.47 -14.20 33.94
N PRO A 399 37.25 -14.67 32.95
CA PRO A 399 37.57 -13.87 31.78
C PRO A 399 36.30 -13.54 30.98
N VAL A 400 36.15 -12.27 30.60
CA VAL A 400 35.02 -11.78 29.80
C VAL A 400 35.00 -12.53 28.46
N GLN A 401 33.94 -13.30 28.22
CA GLN A 401 33.75 -14.00 26.96
C GLN A 401 32.85 -13.20 26.04
N VAL A 402 33.37 -12.87 24.85
CA VAL A 402 32.65 -12.17 23.79
C VAL A 402 32.07 -13.22 22.85
N TYR A 403 30.74 -13.29 22.79
CA TYR A 403 30.01 -14.18 21.89
C TYR A 403 29.56 -13.39 20.67
N ILE A 404 29.98 -13.84 19.49
CA ILE A 404 29.34 -13.40 18.25
C ILE A 404 28.01 -14.16 18.15
N ILE A 405 26.91 -13.45 17.86
CA ILE A 405 25.62 -14.10 17.59
C ILE A 405 25.84 -15.10 16.45
N ARG A 406 25.37 -16.34 16.60
CA ARG A 406 25.55 -17.35 15.54
C ARG A 406 24.93 -16.83 14.25
N ASN A 407 25.72 -16.75 13.18
CA ASN A 407 25.25 -16.34 11.86
C ASN A 407 23.97 -17.09 11.48
N PHE A 408 23.00 -16.37 10.92
CA PHE A 408 21.74 -16.95 10.45
C PHE A 408 22.02 -18.06 9.43
N ASN A 409 21.45 -19.25 9.65
CA ASN A 409 21.56 -20.39 8.74
C ASN A 409 20.20 -20.65 8.09
N ALA A 410 20.05 -20.21 6.85
CA ALA A 410 18.82 -20.33 6.08
C ALA A 410 18.39 -21.79 5.89
N THR A 411 19.32 -22.71 5.61
CA THR A 411 19.02 -24.13 5.44
C THR A 411 18.47 -24.75 6.72
N LEU A 412 19.08 -24.47 7.87
CA LEU A 412 18.59 -24.94 9.17
C LEU A 412 17.21 -24.36 9.49
N MET A 413 16.96 -23.08 9.17
CA MET A 413 15.65 -22.46 9.36
C MET A 413 14.59 -23.14 8.47
N LEU A 414 14.85 -23.33 7.17
CA LEU A 414 13.90 -23.97 6.25
C LEU A 414 13.64 -25.43 6.59
N GLU A 415 14.66 -26.23 6.92
CA GLU A 415 14.47 -27.61 7.36
C GLU A 415 13.65 -27.69 8.66
N SER A 416 13.89 -26.78 9.60
CA SER A 416 13.11 -26.70 10.84
C SER A 416 11.68 -26.22 10.61
N LEU A 417 11.42 -25.51 9.52
CA LEU A 417 10.09 -25.09 9.07
C LEU A 417 9.44 -26.10 8.10
N ARG A 418 10.05 -27.27 7.85
CA ARG A 418 9.51 -28.25 6.89
C ARG A 418 8.12 -28.74 7.30
N GLY A 419 7.12 -28.50 6.44
CA GLY A 419 5.72 -28.79 6.71
C GLY A 419 5.04 -27.89 7.75
N LYS A 420 5.57 -26.68 7.98
CA LYS A 420 5.19 -25.79 9.10
C LYS A 420 4.93 -24.35 8.68
N ARG A 421 4.29 -23.61 9.58
CA ARG A 421 3.91 -22.20 9.40
C ARG A 421 4.60 -21.30 10.42
N MET A 422 5.30 -20.28 9.94
CA MET A 422 5.81 -19.17 10.73
C MET A 422 5.01 -17.91 10.39
N MET A 423 4.52 -17.17 11.38
CA MET A 423 3.73 -15.95 11.16
C MET A 423 4.18 -14.79 12.05
N PHE A 424 4.51 -13.68 11.41
CA PHE A 424 4.69 -12.37 12.02
C PHE A 424 3.33 -11.66 12.10
N VAL A 425 3.01 -11.04 13.23
CA VAL A 425 1.70 -10.44 13.51
C VAL A 425 1.85 -9.10 14.20
N GLY A 426 1.54 -8.00 13.50
CA GLY A 426 1.73 -6.68 14.07
C GLY A 426 1.53 -5.51 13.12
N ASP A 427 2.30 -4.45 13.38
CA ASP A 427 2.32 -3.19 12.62
C ASP A 427 3.38 -3.19 11.49
N SER A 428 3.68 -2.01 10.91
CA SER A 428 4.62 -1.87 9.79
C SER A 428 6.06 -2.25 10.12
N LEU A 429 6.47 -2.16 11.39
CA LEU A 429 7.84 -2.53 11.79
C LEU A 429 7.99 -4.04 11.85
N ASN A 430 6.94 -4.75 12.26
CA ASN A 430 6.89 -6.21 12.19
C ASN A 430 6.77 -6.72 10.75
N ARG A 431 6.14 -5.96 9.85
CA ARG A 431 6.16 -6.25 8.41
C ARG A 431 7.57 -6.16 7.82
N GLY A 432 8.35 -5.16 8.22
CA GLY A 432 9.77 -5.08 7.85
C GLY A 432 10.59 -6.28 8.37
N GLN A 433 10.37 -6.70 9.62
CA GLN A 433 10.98 -7.92 10.17
C GLN A 433 10.59 -9.18 9.37
N PHE A 434 9.33 -9.31 8.94
CA PHE A 434 8.89 -10.38 8.05
C PHE A 434 9.62 -10.35 6.70
N VAL A 435 9.70 -9.19 6.05
CA VAL A 435 10.39 -9.03 4.75
C VAL A 435 11.86 -9.40 4.87
N SER A 436 12.55 -8.93 5.92
CA SER A 436 13.92 -9.36 6.25
C SER A 436 14.03 -10.89 6.37
N MET A 437 13.11 -11.56 7.08
CA MET A 437 13.13 -13.02 7.19
C MET A 437 12.96 -13.70 5.81
N VAL A 438 12.11 -13.17 4.94
CA VAL A 438 11.98 -13.67 3.57
C VAL A 438 13.28 -13.44 2.78
N CYS A 439 13.92 -12.27 2.91
CA CYS A 439 15.20 -11.97 2.24
C CYS A 439 16.39 -12.79 2.78
N LEU A 440 16.36 -13.22 4.05
CA LEU A 440 17.34 -14.15 4.59
C LEU A 440 17.16 -15.60 4.08
N LEU A 441 15.97 -15.95 3.55
CA LEU A 441 15.62 -17.32 3.15
C LEU A 441 15.54 -17.53 1.63
N HIS A 442 15.05 -16.54 0.86
CA HIS A 442 14.76 -16.71 -0.57
C HIS A 442 16.01 -16.99 -1.44
N ARG A 443 17.20 -16.60 -0.99
CA ARG A 443 18.46 -16.71 -1.74
C ARG A 443 18.88 -18.16 -1.98
N ILE A 444 18.54 -19.07 -1.06
CA ILE A 444 18.82 -20.51 -1.18
C ILE A 444 17.67 -21.29 -1.85
N LEU A 445 16.64 -20.59 -2.33
CA LEU A 445 15.46 -21.19 -2.95
C LEU A 445 15.39 -20.83 -4.45
N PRO A 446 15.34 -21.82 -5.36
CA PRO A 446 15.08 -21.57 -6.78
C PRO A 446 13.79 -20.77 -7.02
N GLU A 447 13.73 -19.96 -8.08
CA GLU A 447 12.56 -19.10 -8.39
C GLU A 447 11.27 -19.92 -8.58
N ASN A 448 11.35 -21.05 -9.29
CA ASN A 448 10.21 -21.96 -9.45
C ASN A 448 9.79 -22.63 -8.11
N ALA A 449 10.70 -22.75 -7.14
CA ALA A 449 10.47 -23.38 -5.84
C ALA A 449 9.86 -22.44 -4.78
N LYS A 450 9.60 -21.17 -5.10
CA LYS A 450 8.97 -20.20 -4.19
C LYS A 450 7.72 -19.51 -4.77
N SER A 451 6.88 -18.95 -3.89
CA SER A 451 5.81 -18.01 -4.26
C SER A 451 5.61 -16.97 -3.15
N PHE A 452 5.05 -15.82 -3.51
CA PHE A 452 4.74 -14.72 -2.60
C PHE A 452 3.35 -14.18 -2.95
N GLU A 453 2.40 -14.34 -2.04
CA GLU A 453 0.97 -14.15 -2.30
C GLU A 453 0.37 -13.26 -1.20
N SER A 454 -0.42 -12.25 -1.58
CA SER A 454 -1.09 -11.33 -0.64
C SER A 454 -2.59 -11.26 -0.88
N THR A 455 -3.37 -11.05 0.18
CA THR A 455 -4.79 -10.73 0.06
C THR A 455 -5.00 -9.35 -0.58
N LEU A 456 -6.20 -9.11 -1.15
CA LEU A 456 -6.55 -7.85 -1.83
C LEU A 456 -6.43 -6.61 -0.93
N ASP A 457 -6.65 -6.76 0.38
CA ASP A 457 -6.51 -5.73 1.41
C ASP A 457 -5.11 -5.71 2.06
N GLN A 458 -4.19 -6.57 1.59
CA GLN A 458 -2.86 -6.86 2.14
C GLN A 458 -2.83 -7.24 3.64
N SER A 459 -3.97 -7.67 4.21
CA SER A 459 -4.04 -8.05 5.62
C SER A 459 -3.39 -9.40 5.93
N LEU A 460 -3.21 -10.28 4.94
CA LEU A 460 -2.39 -11.48 5.02
C LEU A 460 -1.46 -11.55 3.81
N THR A 461 -0.19 -11.81 4.05
CA THR A 461 0.84 -12.08 3.03
C THR A 461 1.56 -13.38 3.36
N VAL A 462 1.81 -14.22 2.36
CA VAL A 462 2.35 -15.57 2.51
C VAL A 462 3.50 -15.76 1.51
N PHE A 463 4.71 -15.90 2.02
CA PHE A 463 5.83 -16.46 1.28
C PHE A 463 5.87 -17.98 1.49
N ARG A 464 5.97 -18.76 0.41
CA ARG A 464 5.95 -20.23 0.48
C ARG A 464 7.19 -20.84 -0.17
N ALA A 465 7.96 -21.59 0.61
CA ALA A 465 9.04 -22.44 0.13
C ALA A 465 8.47 -23.83 -0.21
N LYS A 466 8.22 -24.08 -1.49
CA LYS A 466 7.43 -25.21 -1.99
C LYS A 466 8.07 -26.57 -1.65
N GLU A 467 9.38 -26.70 -1.85
CA GLU A 467 10.16 -27.93 -1.58
C GLU A 467 10.21 -28.30 -0.08
N TYR A 468 10.05 -27.31 0.79
CA TYR A 468 9.99 -27.49 2.23
C TYR A 468 8.56 -27.66 2.73
N ASN A 469 7.55 -27.42 1.89
CA ASN A 469 6.16 -27.24 2.30
C ASN A 469 6.04 -26.29 3.51
N ALA A 470 6.80 -25.19 3.47
CA ALA A 470 6.95 -24.25 4.56
C ALA A 470 6.39 -22.88 4.17
N THR A 471 5.71 -22.21 5.11
CA THR A 471 5.26 -20.82 4.92
C THR A 471 5.87 -19.88 5.94
N ILE A 472 6.25 -18.70 5.46
CA ILE A 472 6.59 -17.53 6.26
C ILE A 472 5.52 -16.49 5.94
N GLU A 473 4.79 -16.04 6.94
CA GLU A 473 3.54 -15.29 6.80
C GLU A 473 3.60 -13.96 7.56
N PHE A 474 2.90 -12.95 7.06
CA PHE A 474 2.65 -11.70 7.77
C PHE A 474 1.15 -11.43 7.83
N ASN A 475 0.63 -11.23 9.04
CA ASN A 475 -0.74 -10.79 9.26
C ASN A 475 -0.77 -9.39 9.88
N TRP A 476 -1.38 -8.43 9.15
CA TRP A 476 -1.59 -7.07 9.62
C TRP A 476 -2.58 -7.07 10.78
N ALA A 477 -2.09 -6.74 11.97
CA ALA A 477 -2.89 -6.58 13.17
C ALA A 477 -2.19 -5.54 14.07
N PRO A 478 -2.17 -4.26 13.66
CA PRO A 478 -1.26 -3.25 14.21
C PRO A 478 -1.50 -2.93 15.69
N PHE A 479 -2.71 -3.20 16.20
CA PHE A 479 -3.06 -3.13 17.64
C PHE A 479 -3.26 -4.51 18.29
N LEU A 480 -3.04 -5.61 17.54
CA LEU A 480 -3.42 -7.01 17.79
C LEU A 480 -4.93 -7.25 17.94
N LEU A 481 -5.61 -6.40 18.69
CA LEU A 481 -7.07 -6.25 18.74
C LEU A 481 -7.61 -5.71 17.40
N GLU A 482 -8.87 -6.01 17.13
CA GLU A 482 -9.66 -5.45 16.04
C GLU A 482 -9.74 -3.91 16.16
N SER A 483 -9.53 -3.22 15.05
CA SER A 483 -9.48 -1.76 14.99
C SER A 483 -10.10 -1.22 13.69
N ASN A 484 -10.37 0.09 13.65
CA ASN A 484 -10.72 0.77 12.41
C ASN A 484 -9.52 0.98 11.45
N SER A 485 -8.38 0.34 11.73
CA SER A 485 -7.13 0.44 10.98
C SER A 485 -6.61 -0.92 10.49
N ASP A 486 -7.46 -1.97 10.52
CA ASP A 486 -7.13 -3.37 10.17
C ASP A 486 -6.99 -3.62 8.64
N ASN A 487 -7.30 -2.65 7.78
CA ASN A 487 -7.07 -2.75 6.33
C ASN A 487 -5.66 -2.23 6.01
N ALA A 488 -4.74 -3.09 5.54
CA ALA A 488 -3.33 -2.71 5.40
C ALA A 488 -3.07 -1.67 4.29
N ILE A 489 -4.00 -1.46 3.37
CA ILE A 489 -3.95 -0.37 2.37
C ILE A 489 -4.54 0.92 2.95
N VAL A 490 -5.80 0.86 3.41
CA VAL A 490 -6.57 2.01 3.92
C VAL A 490 -6.53 2.08 5.45
N HIS A 491 -5.31 2.15 6.01
CA HIS A 491 -5.08 2.19 7.47
C HIS A 491 -4.81 3.60 8.04
N ARG A 492 -4.68 4.62 7.19
CA ARG A 492 -4.34 5.99 7.60
C ARG A 492 -5.59 6.76 8.02
N VAL A 493 -6.15 6.40 9.17
CA VAL A 493 -7.29 7.08 9.78
C VAL A 493 -6.84 8.11 10.83
N ALA A 494 -7.47 9.29 10.83
CA ALA A 494 -7.13 10.37 11.75
C ALA A 494 -7.54 10.08 13.20
N ASP A 495 -8.65 9.35 13.38
CA ASP A 495 -9.17 8.97 14.70
C ASP A 495 -9.11 7.44 14.85
N ARG A 496 -8.00 6.93 15.41
CA ARG A 496 -7.79 5.49 15.59
C ARG A 496 -8.64 4.99 16.76
N MET A 497 -9.37 3.89 16.54
CA MET A 497 -10.21 3.24 17.54
C MET A 497 -9.93 1.74 17.59
N VAL A 498 -9.74 1.22 18.79
CA VAL A 498 -9.49 -0.19 19.08
C VAL A 498 -10.70 -0.79 19.77
N LYS A 499 -11.16 -1.98 19.37
CA LYS A 499 -12.35 -2.61 19.95
C LYS A 499 -11.99 -3.47 21.16
N LYS A 500 -12.58 -3.14 22.31
CA LYS A 500 -12.24 -3.76 23.60
C LYS A 500 -12.49 -5.28 23.56
N ASN A 501 -11.50 -6.07 23.98
CA ASN A 501 -11.53 -7.54 24.00
C ASN A 501 -11.76 -8.26 22.65
N SER A 502 -11.81 -7.57 21.51
CA SER A 502 -12.02 -8.21 20.20
C SER A 502 -10.69 -8.61 19.58
N ILE A 503 -10.25 -9.84 19.83
CA ILE A 503 -9.01 -10.42 19.25
C ILE A 503 -9.27 -11.64 18.36
N ASN A 504 -10.42 -12.29 18.52
CA ASN A 504 -10.71 -13.55 17.84
C ASN A 504 -10.89 -13.42 16.31
N LYS A 505 -11.11 -12.21 15.78
CA LYS A 505 -11.16 -11.93 14.34
C LYS A 505 -9.81 -12.24 13.69
N HIS A 506 -8.75 -11.57 14.14
CA HIS A 506 -7.37 -11.82 13.70
C HIS A 506 -6.89 -13.21 14.12
N GLY A 507 -7.21 -13.62 15.36
CA GLY A 507 -6.87 -14.93 15.90
C GLY A 507 -7.36 -16.13 15.09
N LYS A 508 -8.30 -15.99 14.14
CA LYS A 508 -8.61 -17.07 13.19
C LYS A 508 -7.38 -17.48 12.35
N ASN A 509 -6.58 -16.51 11.91
CA ASN A 509 -5.42 -16.73 11.02
C ASN A 509 -4.24 -17.36 11.77
N TRP A 510 -4.11 -17.03 13.06
CA TRP A 510 -3.00 -17.44 13.94
C TRP A 510 -3.15 -18.89 14.45
N LYS A 511 -4.31 -19.53 14.27
CA LYS A 511 -4.52 -20.93 14.69
C LYS A 511 -3.71 -21.89 13.83
N GLY A 512 -3.12 -22.89 14.49
CA GLY A 512 -2.29 -23.89 13.82
C GLY A 512 -1.00 -23.33 13.23
N VAL A 513 -0.53 -22.17 13.69
CA VAL A 513 0.81 -21.66 13.39
C VAL A 513 1.81 -22.30 14.37
N ASP A 514 2.96 -22.73 13.86
CA ASP A 514 4.02 -23.35 14.65
C ASP A 514 4.92 -22.32 15.32
N ILE A 515 5.18 -21.18 14.67
CA ILE A 515 5.99 -20.09 15.22
C ILE A 515 5.25 -18.77 15.03
N LEU A 516 4.77 -18.16 16.12
CA LEU A 516 4.18 -16.83 16.11
C LEU A 516 5.18 -15.79 16.59
N VAL A 517 5.31 -14.68 15.88
CA VAL A 517 6.15 -13.54 16.23
C VAL A 517 5.29 -12.29 16.29
N PHE A 518 4.81 -11.96 17.48
CA PHE A 518 3.96 -10.78 17.69
C PHE A 518 4.79 -9.50 17.85
N ASN A 519 4.26 -8.38 17.41
CA ASN A 519 4.73 -7.05 17.77
C ASN A 519 3.59 -6.03 17.67
N THR A 520 3.63 -5.01 18.50
CA THR A 520 2.72 -3.86 18.38
C THR A 520 3.31 -2.74 19.22
N TYR A 521 3.59 -1.58 18.62
CA TYR A 521 4.15 -0.46 19.37
C TYR A 521 3.81 0.89 18.75
N LEU A 522 4.18 1.08 17.48
CA LEU A 522 4.29 2.41 16.87
C LEU A 522 3.01 3.24 16.99
N TRP A 523 1.85 2.60 16.84
CA TRP A 523 0.56 3.28 16.80
C TRP A 523 -0.08 3.52 18.17
N TRP A 524 0.51 3.02 19.26
CA TRP A 524 0.13 3.40 20.62
C TRP A 524 0.81 4.72 21.04
N MET A 525 1.90 5.10 20.36
CA MET A 525 2.76 6.23 20.70
C MET A 525 2.27 7.56 20.09
N THR A 526 0.98 7.85 20.24
CA THR A 526 0.35 9.07 19.69
C THR A 526 0.49 10.31 20.59
N GLY A 527 0.97 10.14 21.83
CA GLY A 527 0.96 11.19 22.85
C GLY A 527 -0.45 11.57 23.34
N ARG A 528 -1.48 10.80 23.00
CA ARG A 528 -2.90 11.05 23.34
C ARG A 528 -3.56 9.79 23.90
N PRO A 529 -4.63 9.91 24.70
CA PRO A 529 -5.44 8.75 25.11
C PRO A 529 -5.91 7.93 23.90
N MET A 530 -5.88 6.61 24.04
CA MET A 530 -6.35 5.68 23.02
C MET A 530 -7.84 5.42 23.19
N LYS A 531 -8.59 5.50 22.09
CA LYS A 531 -10.04 5.27 22.07
C LYS A 531 -10.36 3.79 21.98
N PHE A 532 -11.07 3.30 23.00
CA PHE A 532 -11.60 1.95 23.07
C PHE A 532 -13.10 1.93 22.79
N LEU A 533 -13.50 1.20 21.75
CA LEU A 533 -14.89 1.01 21.37
C LEU A 533 -15.49 -0.20 22.11
N ASN A 534 -16.60 0.02 22.81
CA ASN A 534 -17.46 -1.00 23.39
C ASN A 534 -18.73 -1.17 22.53
N GLY A 535 -18.64 -1.88 21.40
CA GLY A 535 -19.75 -2.05 20.46
C GLY A 535 -19.32 -2.51 19.06
N SER A 536 -20.12 -2.21 18.04
CA SER A 536 -19.75 -2.30 16.63
C SER A 536 -19.21 -0.96 16.09
N PHE A 537 -18.39 -1.01 15.04
CA PHE A 537 -17.93 0.20 14.34
C PHE A 537 -19.06 0.90 13.56
N ASP A 538 -20.15 0.18 13.30
CA ASP A 538 -21.33 0.64 12.56
C ASP A 538 -22.41 1.26 13.47
N ASP A 539 -22.23 1.20 14.79
CA ASP A 539 -23.20 1.74 15.75
C ASP A 539 -23.31 3.27 15.60
N VAL A 540 -24.53 3.80 15.53
CA VAL A 540 -24.80 5.24 15.42
C VAL A 540 -24.29 5.99 16.66
N ASN A 541 -24.58 5.44 17.84
CA ASN A 541 -24.15 5.98 19.14
C ASN A 541 -23.00 5.14 19.69
N LYS A 542 -21.77 5.52 19.34
CA LYS A 542 -20.56 4.77 19.71
C LYS A 542 -20.20 4.99 21.17
N ASN A 543 -20.21 3.91 21.96
CA ASN A 543 -19.71 3.93 23.33
C ASN A 543 -18.17 3.86 23.31
N ILE A 544 -17.52 5.01 23.48
CA ILE A 544 -16.06 5.18 23.42
C ILE A 544 -15.52 5.49 24.82
N GLU A 545 -14.55 4.71 25.24
CA GLU A 545 -13.78 4.85 26.49
C GLU A 545 -12.36 5.30 26.13
N GLU A 546 -11.86 6.38 26.73
CA GLU A 546 -10.49 6.83 26.50
C GLU A 546 -9.55 6.32 27.60
N LEU A 547 -8.49 5.61 27.20
CA LEU A 547 -7.50 5.02 28.10
C LEU A 547 -6.12 5.65 27.87
N LYS A 548 -5.33 5.83 28.93
CA LYS A 548 -3.91 6.19 28.82
C LYS A 548 -3.16 5.11 28.05
N THR A 549 -2.06 5.46 27.40
CA THR A 549 -1.25 4.54 26.56
C THR A 549 -0.88 3.26 27.30
N GLU A 550 -0.47 3.33 28.57
CA GLU A 550 -0.12 2.18 29.40
C GLU A 550 -1.31 1.24 29.65
N ASP A 551 -2.48 1.79 30.02
CA ASP A 551 -3.68 1.02 30.32
C ASP A 551 -4.27 0.39 29.05
N ALA A 552 -4.29 1.16 27.97
CA ALA A 552 -4.65 0.74 26.62
C ALA A 552 -3.79 -0.45 26.15
N TYR A 553 -2.47 -0.32 26.26
CA TYR A 553 -1.50 -1.35 25.90
C TYR A 553 -1.66 -2.59 26.78
N ARG A 554 -1.88 -2.40 28.09
CA ARG A 554 -2.12 -3.48 29.06
C ARG A 554 -3.38 -4.30 28.72
N VAL A 555 -4.44 -3.67 28.21
CA VAL A 555 -5.65 -4.36 27.73
C VAL A 555 -5.33 -5.23 26.50
N ALA A 556 -4.52 -4.75 25.56
CA ALA A 556 -4.09 -5.53 24.40
C ALA A 556 -3.21 -6.72 24.81
N MET A 557 -2.19 -6.50 25.67
CA MET A 557 -1.30 -7.57 26.15
C MET A 557 -2.08 -8.66 26.91
N LYS A 558 -2.96 -8.28 27.85
CA LYS A 558 -3.84 -9.24 28.56
C LYS A 558 -4.72 -10.05 27.59
N SER A 559 -5.23 -9.41 26.54
CA SER A 559 -6.07 -10.07 25.54
C SER A 559 -5.29 -11.06 24.68
N MET A 560 -4.09 -10.69 24.23
CA MET A 560 -3.18 -11.55 23.49
C MET A 560 -2.71 -12.75 24.32
N LEU A 561 -2.23 -12.54 25.55
CA LEU A 561 -1.81 -13.63 26.45
C LEU A 561 -2.97 -14.59 26.79
N LYS A 562 -4.19 -14.04 27.00
CA LYS A 562 -5.41 -14.85 27.19
C LYS A 562 -5.77 -15.66 25.94
N TRP A 563 -5.57 -15.09 24.75
CA TRP A 563 -5.84 -15.76 23.49
C TRP A 563 -4.82 -16.88 23.22
N VAL A 564 -3.53 -16.61 23.35
CA VAL A 564 -2.43 -17.58 23.15
C VAL A 564 -2.65 -18.80 24.05
N ARG A 565 -2.80 -18.58 25.36
CA ARG A 565 -3.05 -19.64 26.35
C ARG A 565 -4.29 -20.50 26.06
N LYS A 566 -5.29 -19.98 25.34
CA LYS A 566 -6.53 -20.72 25.00
C LYS A 566 -6.41 -21.51 23.69
N ASN A 567 -5.57 -21.09 22.76
CA ASN A 567 -5.59 -21.60 21.38
C ASN A 567 -4.29 -22.28 20.94
N MET A 568 -3.16 -22.05 21.61
CA MET A 568 -1.83 -22.59 21.25
C MET A 568 -1.43 -23.77 22.13
N ASP A 569 -0.72 -24.74 21.55
CA ASP A 569 -0.12 -25.88 22.25
C ASP A 569 1.34 -25.54 22.59
N GLN A 570 1.71 -25.50 23.87
CA GLN A 570 3.08 -25.16 24.31
C GLN A 570 4.12 -26.22 23.94
N ASN A 571 3.69 -27.45 23.61
CA ASN A 571 4.56 -28.55 23.22
C ASN A 571 4.81 -28.59 21.70
N LYS A 572 4.19 -27.69 20.92
CA LYS A 572 4.30 -27.63 19.45
C LYS A 572 4.58 -26.24 18.92
N THR A 573 3.96 -25.22 19.51
CA THR A 573 4.07 -23.84 19.06
C THR A 573 5.12 -23.09 19.90
N ARG A 574 5.94 -22.26 19.25
CA ARG A 574 6.73 -21.22 19.91
C ARG A 574 6.06 -19.87 19.68
N VAL A 575 5.88 -19.10 20.75
CA VAL A 575 5.35 -17.73 20.67
C VAL A 575 6.42 -16.76 21.11
N PHE A 576 6.75 -15.84 20.22
CA PHE A 576 7.67 -14.73 20.43
C PHE A 576 6.92 -13.41 20.49
N PHE A 577 7.54 -12.44 21.15
CA PHE A 577 7.11 -11.05 21.08
C PHE A 577 8.34 -10.16 20.86
N THR A 578 8.40 -9.46 19.73
CA THR A 578 9.41 -8.45 19.46
C THR A 578 9.06 -7.19 20.23
N SER A 579 10.00 -6.67 21.02
CA SER A 579 9.82 -5.48 21.86
C SER A 579 9.66 -4.19 21.03
N MET A 580 9.57 -3.03 21.70
CA MET A 580 9.43 -1.75 20.98
C MET A 580 10.63 -1.47 20.08
N SER A 581 10.35 -1.13 18.82
CA SER A 581 11.35 -0.63 17.88
C SER A 581 11.46 0.88 18.04
N PRO A 582 12.68 1.43 18.16
CA PRO A 582 12.88 2.83 18.49
C PRO A 582 12.66 3.80 17.32
N LEU A 583 12.57 5.08 17.67
CA LEU A 583 12.43 6.23 16.79
C LEU A 583 13.59 7.21 17.00
N HIS A 584 14.15 7.75 15.92
CA HIS A 584 15.27 8.70 15.99
C HIS A 584 14.84 10.10 15.48
N THR A 585 13.83 10.68 16.12
CA THR A 585 13.18 11.93 15.68
C THR A 585 13.86 13.21 16.17
N SER A 586 14.79 13.14 17.13
CA SER A 586 15.50 14.32 17.65
C SER A 586 16.97 14.02 17.95
N SER A 587 17.88 14.64 17.20
CA SER A 587 19.32 14.32 17.32
C SER A 587 19.97 14.81 18.61
N SER A 588 19.33 15.71 19.35
CA SER A 588 19.76 16.08 20.70
C SER A 588 19.82 14.90 21.67
N GLU A 589 19.08 13.81 21.44
CA GLU A 589 19.12 12.60 22.27
C GLU A 589 20.45 11.85 22.20
N TRP A 590 21.25 12.11 21.16
CA TRP A 590 22.59 11.57 20.98
C TRP A 590 23.68 12.64 20.83
N GLY A 591 23.41 13.86 21.31
CA GLY A 591 24.37 14.97 21.30
C GLY A 591 24.46 15.73 19.96
N GLY A 592 23.55 15.48 19.02
CA GLY A 592 23.42 16.21 17.76
C GLY A 592 22.80 17.61 17.92
N ALA A 593 22.78 18.36 16.81
CA ALA A 593 22.31 19.74 16.80
C ALA A 593 20.78 19.86 17.01
N PRO A 594 20.29 20.88 17.75
CA PRO A 594 18.86 21.11 17.92
C PRO A 594 18.11 21.21 16.59
N GLY A 595 16.99 20.51 16.47
CA GLY A 595 16.17 20.47 15.26
C GLY A 595 16.60 19.43 14.21
N GLY A 596 17.73 18.74 14.39
CA GLY A 596 18.08 17.56 13.59
C GLY A 596 17.33 16.29 14.01
N ASN A 597 17.38 15.26 13.16
CA ASN A 597 16.83 13.92 13.38
C ASN A 597 17.76 12.86 12.72
N CYS A 598 17.27 11.67 12.39
CA CYS A 598 18.04 10.63 11.69
C CYS A 598 18.56 11.01 10.28
N TYR A 599 18.20 12.18 9.73
CA TYR A 599 18.73 12.63 8.45
C TYR A 599 20.25 12.88 8.50
N ASN A 600 20.98 12.37 7.51
CA ASN A 600 22.45 12.35 7.43
C ASN A 600 23.19 11.62 8.56
N GLU A 601 22.49 10.84 9.39
CA GLU A 601 23.15 9.95 10.37
C GLU A 601 23.67 8.69 9.67
N THR A 602 24.97 8.43 9.74
CA THR A 602 25.64 7.31 9.04
C THR A 602 26.45 6.39 9.97
N SER A 603 26.56 6.75 11.24
CA SER A 603 27.23 5.98 12.30
C SER A 603 26.28 5.60 13.43
N VAL A 604 26.62 4.53 14.16
CA VAL A 604 25.93 4.18 15.40
C VAL A 604 26.20 5.24 16.49
N ILE A 605 25.38 5.26 17.53
CA ILE A 605 25.69 6.01 18.76
C ILE A 605 26.82 5.30 19.51
N GLU A 606 27.89 6.01 19.82
CA GLU A 606 29.07 5.44 20.48
C GLU A 606 28.98 5.45 22.02
N ASN A 607 28.16 6.33 22.60
CA ASN A 607 27.96 6.44 24.05
C ASN A 607 27.35 5.15 24.62
N PRO A 608 28.09 4.33 25.41
CA PRO A 608 27.63 3.03 25.88
C PRO A 608 26.51 3.10 26.93
N ASP A 609 26.26 4.28 27.49
CA ASP A 609 25.17 4.55 28.44
C ASP A 609 23.96 5.20 27.75
N HIS A 610 23.93 5.24 26.42
CA HIS A 610 22.80 5.81 25.68
C HIS A 610 21.51 5.02 25.92
N TRP A 611 20.44 5.77 26.17
CA TRP A 611 19.07 5.27 26.23
C TRP A 611 18.13 6.34 25.69
N GLY A 612 17.40 6.03 24.61
CA GLY A 612 16.48 6.97 23.96
C GLY A 612 15.35 7.48 24.86
N SER A 613 14.70 8.58 24.48
CA SER A 613 13.65 9.25 25.25
C SER A 613 12.33 8.46 25.38
N GLU A 614 12.25 7.29 24.75
CA GLU A 614 11.06 6.48 24.58
C GLU A 614 10.40 5.98 25.86
N SER A 615 9.12 5.61 25.72
CA SER A 615 8.26 5.09 26.77
C SER A 615 8.79 3.78 27.39
N LYS A 616 9.64 3.94 28.40
CA LYS A 616 9.98 2.90 29.39
C LYS A 616 8.72 2.31 30.03
N THR A 617 7.62 3.06 30.10
CA THR A 617 6.33 2.62 30.65
C THR A 617 5.66 1.52 29.82
N VAL A 618 5.73 1.53 28.49
CA VAL A 618 5.22 0.42 27.66
C VAL A 618 6.05 -0.86 27.87
N MET A 619 7.38 -0.75 27.94
CA MET A 619 8.25 -1.90 28.26
C MET A 619 7.99 -2.47 29.66
N GLN A 620 7.71 -1.60 30.64
CA GLN A 620 7.27 -2.01 31.98
C GLN A 620 5.95 -2.79 31.92
N VAL A 621 4.95 -2.31 31.16
CA VAL A 621 3.67 -3.04 30.97
C VAL A 621 3.90 -4.43 30.36
N ILE A 622 4.79 -4.57 29.39
CA ILE A 622 5.16 -5.89 28.82
C ILE A 622 5.71 -6.79 29.92
N GLY A 623 6.73 -6.35 30.65
CA GLY A 623 7.34 -7.15 31.73
C GLY A 623 6.35 -7.54 32.82
N GLU A 624 5.50 -6.61 33.23
CA GLU A 624 4.45 -6.84 34.23
C GLU A 624 3.37 -7.83 33.78
N GLU A 625 2.96 -7.84 32.51
CA GLU A 625 1.92 -8.77 32.04
C GLU A 625 2.51 -10.12 31.61
N PHE A 626 3.73 -10.15 31.08
CA PHE A 626 4.38 -11.38 30.61
C PHE A 626 4.86 -12.25 31.77
N SER A 627 5.35 -11.65 32.86
CA SER A 627 5.67 -12.36 34.11
C SER A 627 4.46 -13.05 34.74
N LYS A 628 3.23 -12.62 34.42
CA LYS A 628 1.96 -13.26 34.82
C LYS A 628 1.49 -14.34 33.85
N SER A 629 2.16 -14.53 32.71
CA SER A 629 1.76 -15.50 31.70
C SER A 629 2.04 -16.94 32.15
N LYS A 630 1.04 -17.82 32.01
CA LYS A 630 1.23 -19.27 32.16
C LYS A 630 1.75 -19.96 30.90
N TYR A 631 1.65 -19.29 29.75
CA TYR A 631 2.19 -19.79 28.48
C TYR A 631 3.58 -19.16 28.26
N PRO A 632 4.62 -19.93 27.92
CA PRO A 632 5.97 -19.39 27.74
C PRO A 632 6.04 -18.49 26.50
N ILE A 633 6.23 -17.18 26.71
CA ILE A 633 6.47 -16.21 25.63
C ILE A 633 7.96 -15.90 25.58
N SER A 634 8.58 -16.11 24.42
CA SER A 634 9.98 -15.75 24.17
C SER A 634 10.09 -14.28 23.80
N PHE A 635 10.50 -13.44 24.75
CA PHE A 635 10.64 -11.99 24.51
C PHE A 635 11.93 -11.68 23.74
N LEU A 636 11.81 -11.01 22.59
CA LEU A 636 12.95 -10.49 21.84
C LEU A 636 13.14 -9.02 22.21
N ASN A 637 14.06 -8.75 23.15
CA ASN A 637 14.34 -7.41 23.65
C ASN A 637 15.25 -6.64 22.67
N ILE A 638 14.67 -6.22 21.54
CA ILE A 638 15.38 -5.47 20.48
C ILE A 638 15.57 -3.99 20.80
N THR A 639 14.96 -3.47 21.87
CA THR A 639 14.79 -2.02 22.05
C THR A 639 16.11 -1.29 22.26
N GLN A 640 16.88 -1.66 23.30
CA GLN A 640 18.13 -0.95 23.62
C GLN A 640 19.18 -1.13 22.52
N LEU A 641 19.34 -2.34 21.97
CA LEU A 641 20.27 -2.55 20.85
C LEU A 641 19.86 -1.72 19.63
N SER A 642 18.57 -1.54 19.36
CA SER A 642 18.10 -0.74 18.23
C SER A 642 18.24 0.76 18.46
N SER A 643 18.22 1.25 19.72
CA SER A 643 18.34 2.70 20.00
C SER A 643 19.75 3.24 19.74
N TYR A 644 20.74 2.38 19.52
CA TYR A 644 22.05 2.80 19.03
C TYR A 644 22.08 3.08 17.52
N ARG A 645 21.05 2.68 16.77
CA ARG A 645 21.09 2.54 15.31
C ARG A 645 20.43 3.70 14.56
N LYS A 646 20.70 4.93 14.99
CA LYS A 646 20.28 6.16 14.31
C LYS A 646 20.58 6.18 12.80
N ASP A 647 21.62 5.46 12.39
CA ASP A 647 22.08 5.28 11.01
C ASP A 647 21.19 4.39 10.12
N ALA A 648 20.45 3.44 10.70
CA ALA A 648 19.80 2.37 9.95
C ALA A 648 18.41 2.73 9.39
N HIS A 649 17.92 3.94 9.65
CA HIS A 649 16.59 4.39 9.21
C HIS A 649 16.51 4.65 7.71
N THR A 650 15.30 4.50 7.17
CA THR A 650 14.98 4.86 5.78
C THR A 650 15.21 6.34 5.49
N SER A 651 14.99 7.23 6.46
CA SER A 651 15.21 8.66 6.32
C SER A 651 14.45 9.20 5.09
N ILE A 652 15.10 9.93 4.19
CA ILE A 652 14.49 10.38 2.93
C ILE A 652 14.50 9.31 1.81
N TYR A 653 15.33 8.26 1.96
CA TYR A 653 15.66 7.27 0.93
C TYR A 653 14.59 6.18 0.86
N LYS A 654 13.41 6.53 0.34
CA LYS A 654 12.28 5.63 0.18
C LYS A 654 11.27 6.17 -0.83
N LYS A 655 10.37 5.31 -1.31
CA LYS A 655 9.27 5.72 -2.19
C LYS A 655 8.35 6.73 -1.50
N GLN A 656 8.34 7.95 -2.02
CA GLN A 656 7.40 8.99 -1.64
C GLN A 656 6.09 8.81 -2.44
N TRP A 657 5.01 8.44 -1.74
CA TRP A 657 3.69 8.18 -2.33
C TRP A 657 2.87 9.45 -2.59
N SER A 658 3.37 10.59 -2.15
CA SER A 658 2.79 11.91 -2.38
C SER A 658 3.93 12.83 -2.82
N PRO A 659 3.72 13.69 -3.84
CA PRO A 659 4.72 14.66 -4.24
C PRO A 659 5.12 15.54 -3.05
N LEU A 660 6.43 15.73 -2.85
CA LEU A 660 6.98 16.62 -1.83
C LEU A 660 6.80 18.08 -2.27
N THR A 661 6.51 18.97 -1.31
CA THR A 661 6.44 20.41 -1.61
C THR A 661 7.85 21.01 -1.76
N PRO A 662 8.00 22.19 -2.41
CA PRO A 662 9.30 22.87 -2.49
C PRO A 662 9.94 23.13 -1.12
N GLU A 663 9.13 23.44 -0.11
CA GLU A 663 9.58 23.67 1.27
C GLU A 663 10.10 22.37 1.92
N GLN A 664 9.46 21.23 1.62
CA GLN A 664 9.96 19.93 2.06
C GLN A 664 11.26 19.57 1.36
N LEU A 665 11.35 19.73 0.04
CA LEU A 665 12.58 19.47 -0.73
C LEU A 665 13.76 20.33 -0.25
N ALA A 666 13.51 21.60 0.10
CA ALA A 666 14.50 22.49 0.70
C ALA A 666 14.89 22.12 2.14
N ASN A 667 14.10 21.28 2.84
CA ASN A 667 14.35 20.83 4.19
C ASN A 667 14.11 19.30 4.36
N PRO A 668 15.09 18.46 3.95
CA PRO A 668 15.03 16.99 4.08
C PRO A 668 14.64 16.46 5.46
N VAL A 669 15.06 17.15 6.53
CA VAL A 669 14.73 16.82 7.92
C VAL A 669 13.21 16.76 8.14
N SER A 670 12.44 17.60 7.46
CA SER A 670 10.98 17.70 7.63
C SER A 670 10.17 16.49 7.12
N TYR A 671 10.75 15.66 6.25
CA TYR A 671 10.09 14.49 5.66
C TYR A 671 10.87 13.18 5.82
N ALA A 672 12.00 13.21 6.53
CA ALA A 672 12.79 12.03 6.89
C ALA A 672 12.00 11.05 7.77
N ASP A 673 11.97 9.79 7.38
CA ASP A 673 11.34 8.70 8.11
C ASP A 673 12.33 8.05 9.08
N CYS A 674 12.30 8.56 10.31
CA CYS A 674 13.07 8.07 11.44
C CYS A 674 12.29 7.03 12.27
N VAL A 675 11.52 6.19 11.58
CA VAL A 675 10.68 5.12 12.16
C VAL A 675 10.97 3.79 11.48
N HIS A 676 10.93 3.75 10.14
CA HIS A 676 11.18 2.55 9.36
C HIS A 676 12.68 2.36 9.08
N TRP A 677 13.07 1.13 8.78
CA TRP A 677 14.46 0.68 8.66
C TRP A 677 14.78 0.26 7.22
N CYS A 678 16.00 0.55 6.76
CA CYS A 678 16.47 0.02 5.47
C CYS A 678 16.60 -1.51 5.53
N LEU A 679 16.38 -2.18 4.39
CA LEU A 679 16.66 -3.60 4.20
C LEU A 679 17.65 -3.80 3.04
N PRO A 680 18.71 -4.62 3.18
CA PRO A 680 19.18 -5.29 4.40
C PRO A 680 19.55 -4.29 5.50
N GLY A 681 19.64 -4.71 6.76
CA GLY A 681 19.92 -3.79 7.87
C GLY A 681 19.54 -4.30 9.26
N LEU A 682 19.10 -3.39 10.12
CA LEU A 682 18.84 -3.66 11.55
C LEU A 682 17.86 -4.83 11.78
N GLN A 683 16.86 -4.98 10.92
CA GLN A 683 15.83 -6.00 11.10
C GLN A 683 16.35 -7.43 10.81
N ASP A 684 17.48 -7.56 10.09
CA ASP A 684 18.19 -8.84 9.92
C ASP A 684 18.74 -9.30 11.27
N THR A 685 19.31 -8.38 12.06
CA THR A 685 19.76 -8.67 13.42
C THR A 685 18.61 -9.07 14.34
N TRP A 686 17.41 -8.52 14.17
CA TRP A 686 16.23 -8.99 14.93
C TRP A 686 15.87 -10.43 14.57
N ASN A 687 16.06 -10.83 13.31
CA ASN A 687 15.82 -12.19 12.83
C ASN A 687 16.94 -13.17 13.21
N GLU A 688 18.18 -12.72 13.38
CA GLU A 688 19.25 -13.50 14.00
C GLU A 688 18.99 -13.74 15.49
N LEU A 689 18.52 -12.72 16.23
CA LEU A 689 18.15 -12.87 17.64
C LEU A 689 16.97 -13.84 17.81
N LEU A 690 16.00 -13.78 16.91
CA LEU A 690 14.89 -14.73 16.80
C LEU A 690 15.40 -16.15 16.48
N PHE A 691 16.25 -16.31 15.47
CA PHE A 691 16.89 -17.59 15.11
C PHE A 691 17.68 -18.17 16.29
N ALA A 692 18.49 -17.35 16.96
CA ALA A 692 19.26 -17.74 18.13
C ALA A 692 18.35 -18.23 19.27
N LYS A 693 17.30 -17.47 19.65
CA LYS A 693 16.35 -17.92 20.70
C LYS A 693 15.41 -19.04 20.27
N LEU A 694 15.18 -19.25 18.98
CA LEU A 694 14.42 -20.39 18.48
C LEU A 694 15.19 -21.69 18.71
N PHE A 695 16.42 -21.74 18.21
CA PHE A 695 17.26 -22.95 18.16
C PHE A 695 18.11 -23.18 19.42
N TYR A 696 18.49 -22.12 20.11
CA TYR A 696 19.35 -22.10 21.30
C TYR A 696 18.72 -21.21 22.39
N PRO A 697 17.55 -21.59 22.95
CA PRO A 697 16.85 -20.80 23.97
C PRO A 697 17.73 -20.42 25.17
#